data_AF-S4RWC9-F1
#
_entry.id   AF-S4RWC9-F1
#
_cell.length_a   1.000
_cell.length_b   1.000
_cell.length_c   1.000
_cell.angle_alpha   90.00
_cell.angle_beta   90.00
_cell.angle_gamma   90.00
#
_symmetry.space_group_name_H-M   'P 1'
#
loop_
_entity.id
_entity.type
_entity.pdbx_description
1 polymer ?
#
loop_
_entity_poly.entity_id
_entity_poly.type
_entity_poly.pdbx_seq_one_letter_code
_entity_poly.pdbx_strand_id
1 'polypeptide(L)'
;LVPGVYRTSHRCAQVSAYPLPEHRSTALATQAAMLYVLLYLQPSTLHTQQAKMREIVDKYFPDNWVISVYMGMTVNLMEAWEPYKAAKTALNNTLEPGNIREQACRHARKLDGVMKEVRQYLTEGVLMQEFVLDSIPKLLHCLRDCNVSLRWAMLHAAESAYDSSNKRSRQVREQVMADCKYRPDTMFQLLNTAQLEFQLKEMFRLMLAEKQLKWESFRSEAAERMIEMAEVFSGTKPLTRVEKNENLQAWFREMAKQISSLGSEDATAAGRKTVQLIQALEEVQVFHQLDTNMQVCQFLADTRRFLHQMIRTINIKEEVLISMQIIGDLSYAWEIIDSYTRIMQEGIKKDPFMVTRLRATFLKLASALDLPLLRINQANSPDLMSVSQYYSGELVSYVRKVLQIIPETMFGLLAQVIQLQTHNILEVPTRLDKDKLRECAQLEARYQVAKSTHAISVFTEGILMMKTTLVGIIKVDPKQLLEDGIRKEMVKQVAAALHTGLTFNPKAKSSELMPKLHDLAARMDGFRRSFEYIQDYVSVYGLKIWQEEVSRIINYNVEQECNSFLRTKVQDWQSIYQSTHIPIPKFQPTDESATFIGRLCREILRITDPKTTSYVDQLSIWYDGRTKQELTNSRLFSEVQKSLGTFGLTGLDRLLSFMIVRELQNAVEYLQKNVLKDKVLMDSFTAFMKTANPIKGILANASKVYSSATSKSQKIWPGYMDIILKVGQLQLLRRQMAHELSYSCKLDSKTLFGALMTLNKLALLADVQAHYAEPSRPYPREDNPLLFELTSYLEAAGINNPLNKIYITTKRLPHFPLINFLCVIAHLPKLQYSKAVGMVSRRAGDGLDWPPMVVGMLTLLKQFHSRNTEQFLALLGQLVRSLLEQCTTSQKSPEMPSDVVGTLVFLEDFVHYTQLTRQVIEAHVPSYILDEFRHVA
;
A
#
# COMPACT_ATOMS: atom_id res chain seq x y z
N LEU A 1 16.43 13.46 -39.91
CA LEU A 1 17.42 12.73 -39.08
C LEU A 1 18.80 12.98 -39.66
N VAL A 2 19.50 14.03 -39.20
CA VAL A 2 20.87 14.34 -39.65
C VAL A 2 21.82 13.35 -38.97
N PRO A 3 22.42 12.39 -39.69
CA PRO A 3 23.37 11.45 -39.12
C PRO A 3 24.77 12.03 -39.29
N GLY A 4 25.06 13.14 -38.61
CA GLY A 4 26.28 13.92 -38.85
C GLY A 4 27.25 14.00 -37.68
N VAL A 5 26.80 13.85 -36.43
CA VAL A 5 27.63 14.17 -35.25
C VAL A 5 27.37 13.22 -34.08
N TYR A 6 27.41 11.91 -34.32
CA TYR A 6 27.58 10.95 -33.23
C TYR A 6 29.03 10.49 -33.26
N ARG A 7 29.82 10.87 -32.25
CA ARG A 7 31.23 10.46 -32.09
C ARG A 7 31.41 8.98 -32.49
N THR A 8 32.04 8.79 -33.63
CA THR A 8 32.43 7.50 -34.23
C THR A 8 33.32 6.66 -33.31
N SER A 9 33.83 7.22 -32.21
CA SER A 9 34.71 6.56 -31.24
C SER A 9 34.03 5.42 -30.45
N HIS A 10 32.75 5.51 -30.10
CA HIS A 10 32.11 4.45 -29.28
C HIS A 10 31.78 3.17 -30.07
N ARG A 11 31.56 3.27 -31.40
CA ARG A 11 31.28 2.10 -32.25
C ARG A 11 32.52 1.22 -32.48
N CYS A 12 33.71 1.83 -32.48
CA CYS A 12 34.98 1.10 -32.54
C CYS A 12 35.43 0.57 -31.17
N ALA A 13 34.98 1.18 -30.07
CA ALA A 13 35.35 0.80 -28.70
C ALA A 13 34.73 -0.51 -28.20
N GLN A 14 33.60 -0.97 -28.77
CA GLN A 14 33.03 -2.28 -28.42
C GLN A 14 33.89 -3.44 -28.93
N VAL A 15 34.53 -3.30 -30.10
CA VAL A 15 35.41 -4.34 -30.65
C VAL A 15 36.72 -4.43 -29.87
N SER A 16 37.26 -3.31 -29.38
CA SER A 16 38.46 -3.33 -28.53
C SER A 16 38.21 -3.93 -27.14
N ALA A 17 36.97 -3.89 -26.65
CA ALA A 17 36.59 -4.49 -25.36
C ALA A 17 36.49 -6.03 -25.40
N TYR A 18 36.34 -6.64 -26.59
CA TYR A 18 36.23 -8.09 -26.81
C TYR A 18 37.33 -8.60 -27.77
N PRO A 19 38.51 -8.97 -27.25
CA PRO A 19 39.65 -9.35 -28.07
C PRO A 19 39.56 -10.77 -28.65
N LEU A 20 38.68 -11.64 -28.12
CA LEU A 20 38.58 -13.04 -28.56
C LEU A 20 37.64 -13.17 -29.77
N PRO A 21 38.03 -13.92 -30.83
CA PRO A 21 37.18 -14.18 -31.99
C PRO A 21 35.84 -14.85 -31.62
N GLU A 22 35.82 -15.60 -30.53
CA GLU A 22 34.63 -16.30 -30.02
C GLU A 22 33.56 -15.35 -29.45
N HIS A 23 33.91 -14.10 -29.16
CA HIS A 23 32.98 -13.07 -28.66
C HIS A 23 32.51 -12.10 -29.74
N ARG A 24 32.86 -12.39 -31.01
CA ARG A 24 32.59 -11.51 -32.15
C ARG A 24 31.11 -11.22 -32.33
N SER A 25 30.26 -12.21 -32.15
CA SER A 25 28.80 -12.08 -32.27
C SER A 25 28.21 -11.12 -31.24
N THR A 26 28.70 -11.19 -30.00
CA THR A 26 28.33 -10.25 -28.94
C THR A 26 28.91 -8.85 -29.13
N ALA A 27 30.14 -8.73 -29.64
CA ALA A 27 30.78 -7.45 -29.92
C ALA A 27 30.08 -6.70 -31.08
N LEU A 28 29.55 -7.43 -32.07
CA LEU A 28 28.85 -6.87 -33.22
C LEU A 28 27.32 -6.78 -33.02
N ALA A 29 26.79 -7.16 -31.86
CA ALA A 29 25.34 -7.28 -31.66
C ALA A 29 24.56 -5.97 -31.90
N THR A 30 25.13 -4.82 -31.52
CA THR A 30 24.54 -3.49 -31.79
C THR A 30 24.51 -3.16 -33.28
N GLN A 31 25.56 -3.54 -34.02
CA GLN A 31 25.63 -3.38 -35.48
C GLN A 31 24.66 -4.33 -36.17
N ALA A 32 24.55 -5.56 -35.68
CA ALA A 32 23.65 -6.58 -36.18
C ALA A 32 22.17 -6.15 -36.03
N ALA A 33 21.80 -5.54 -34.90
CA ALA A 33 20.47 -4.97 -34.69
C ALA A 33 20.15 -3.81 -35.65
N MET A 34 21.10 -2.90 -35.88
CA MET A 34 20.91 -1.82 -36.86
C MET A 34 20.81 -2.38 -38.28
N LEU A 35 21.64 -3.37 -38.62
CA LEU A 35 21.63 -4.02 -39.92
C LEU A 35 20.29 -4.71 -40.18
N TYR A 36 19.73 -5.40 -39.18
CA TYR A 36 18.40 -6.00 -39.26
C TYR A 36 17.34 -4.95 -39.68
N VAL A 37 17.32 -3.78 -39.03
CA VAL A 37 16.37 -2.71 -39.39
C VAL A 37 16.64 -2.15 -40.79
N LEU A 38 17.92 -1.92 -41.13
CA LEU A 38 18.31 -1.39 -42.44
C LEU A 38 17.97 -2.34 -43.59
N LEU A 39 18.00 -3.67 -43.37
CA LEU A 39 17.65 -4.66 -44.38
C LEU A 39 16.18 -4.55 -44.84
N TYR A 40 15.26 -4.10 -43.98
CA TYR A 40 13.86 -3.86 -44.38
C TYR A 40 13.70 -2.65 -45.31
N LEU A 41 14.63 -1.69 -45.26
CA LEU A 41 14.65 -0.55 -46.19
C LEU A 41 15.17 -0.96 -47.58
N GLN A 42 15.75 -2.16 -47.72
CA GLN A 42 16.20 -2.71 -48.99
C GLN A 42 15.64 -4.13 -49.24
N PRO A 43 14.34 -4.26 -49.58
CA PRO A 43 13.67 -5.56 -49.73
C PRO A 43 14.30 -6.47 -50.80
N SER A 44 14.94 -5.89 -51.81
CA SER A 44 15.62 -6.62 -52.88
C SER A 44 16.73 -7.53 -52.34
N THR A 45 17.49 -7.07 -51.34
CA THR A 45 18.56 -7.86 -50.72
C THR A 45 18.01 -9.10 -49.99
N LEU A 46 16.86 -8.95 -49.30
CA LEU A 46 16.21 -10.04 -48.56
C LEU A 46 15.58 -11.11 -49.48
N HIS A 47 15.12 -10.75 -50.68
CA HIS A 47 14.46 -11.68 -51.61
C HIS A 47 15.39 -12.32 -52.64
N THR A 48 16.31 -11.57 -53.25
CA THR A 48 17.05 -12.02 -54.45
C THR A 48 18.54 -12.24 -54.24
N GLN A 49 19.17 -11.57 -53.27
CA GLN A 49 20.64 -11.56 -53.13
C GLN A 49 21.16 -12.59 -52.11
N GLN A 50 21.10 -13.88 -52.47
CA GLN A 50 21.50 -15.00 -51.58
C GLN A 50 22.96 -14.94 -51.11
N ALA A 51 23.92 -14.60 -51.98
CA ALA A 51 25.34 -14.56 -51.62
C ALA A 51 25.65 -13.50 -50.55
N LYS A 52 25.07 -12.29 -50.72
CA LYS A 52 25.21 -11.21 -49.74
C LYS A 52 24.50 -11.50 -48.42
N MET A 53 23.30 -12.10 -48.48
CA MET A 53 22.60 -12.52 -47.26
C MET A 53 23.36 -13.61 -46.51
N ARG A 54 24.02 -14.55 -47.20
CA ARG A 54 24.89 -15.54 -46.58
C ARG A 54 26.09 -14.90 -45.87
N GLU A 55 26.80 -13.99 -46.54
CA GLU A 55 27.92 -13.26 -45.92
C GLU A 55 27.48 -12.44 -44.69
N ILE A 56 26.29 -11.82 -44.75
CA ILE A 56 25.71 -11.09 -43.62
C ILE A 56 25.40 -12.04 -42.46
N VAL A 57 24.77 -13.18 -42.72
CA VAL A 57 24.43 -14.17 -41.68
C VAL A 57 25.68 -14.79 -41.08
N ASP A 58 26.65 -15.20 -41.89
CA ASP A 58 27.90 -15.79 -41.39
C ASP A 58 28.74 -14.80 -40.57
N LYS A 59 28.63 -13.49 -40.88
CA LYS A 59 29.39 -12.44 -40.18
C LYS A 59 28.72 -11.92 -38.91
N TYR A 60 27.40 -11.77 -38.90
CA TYR A 60 26.66 -11.12 -37.81
C TYR A 60 25.75 -12.05 -37.02
N PHE A 61 25.32 -13.17 -37.59
CA PHE A 61 24.38 -14.13 -36.99
C PHE A 61 24.88 -15.60 -37.02
N PRO A 62 26.17 -15.91 -36.78
CA PRO A 62 26.66 -17.30 -36.87
C PRO A 62 26.12 -18.21 -35.75
N ASP A 63 25.87 -17.63 -34.58
CA ASP A 63 25.53 -18.28 -33.31
C ASP A 63 24.27 -17.69 -32.64
N ASN A 64 23.74 -16.56 -33.15
CA ASN A 64 22.59 -15.85 -32.61
C ASN A 64 21.46 -15.76 -33.64
N TRP A 65 20.33 -16.41 -33.38
CA TRP A 65 19.10 -16.25 -34.18
C TRP A 65 18.01 -15.45 -33.47
N VAL A 66 18.15 -15.22 -32.16
CA VAL A 66 17.35 -14.26 -31.40
C VAL A 66 18.17 -13.00 -31.15
N ILE A 67 17.66 -11.84 -31.58
CA ILE A 67 18.34 -10.55 -31.47
C ILE A 67 17.54 -9.60 -30.57
N SER A 68 18.24 -8.70 -29.88
CA SER A 68 17.61 -7.59 -29.15
C SER A 68 17.82 -6.30 -29.93
N VAL A 69 16.75 -5.65 -30.38
CA VAL A 69 16.83 -4.44 -31.22
C VAL A 69 17.01 -3.19 -30.37
N TYR A 70 16.10 -2.95 -29.41
CA TYR A 70 16.16 -1.81 -28.50
C TYR A 70 15.50 -2.17 -27.16
N MET A 71 16.14 -1.81 -26.04
CA MET A 71 15.62 -1.98 -24.67
C MET A 71 14.87 -3.30 -24.42
N GLY A 72 15.49 -4.42 -24.79
CA GLY A 72 14.95 -5.75 -24.52
C GLY A 72 13.90 -6.27 -25.50
N MET A 73 13.51 -5.50 -26.52
CA MET A 73 12.64 -6.01 -27.60
C MET A 73 13.36 -7.13 -28.36
N THR A 74 12.95 -8.37 -28.09
CA THR A 74 13.50 -9.56 -28.74
C THR A 74 12.81 -9.83 -30.06
N VAL A 75 13.61 -10.08 -31.10
CA VAL A 75 13.13 -10.51 -32.41
C VAL A 75 13.77 -11.84 -32.74
N ASN A 76 12.94 -12.81 -33.09
CA ASN A 76 13.39 -14.08 -33.64
C ASN A 76 13.51 -13.97 -35.17
N LEU A 77 14.74 -14.12 -35.66
CA LEU A 77 15.03 -14.05 -37.09
C LEU A 77 14.35 -15.17 -37.88
N MET A 78 14.02 -16.30 -37.25
CA MET A 78 13.29 -17.39 -37.91
C MET A 78 11.92 -16.95 -38.43
N GLU A 79 11.21 -16.19 -37.59
CA GLU A 79 9.85 -15.73 -37.87
C GLU A 79 9.90 -14.47 -38.73
N ALA A 80 10.76 -13.51 -38.36
CA ALA A 80 10.89 -12.25 -39.07
C ALA A 80 11.38 -12.40 -40.52
N TRP A 81 12.19 -13.43 -40.81
CA TRP A 81 12.71 -13.71 -42.15
C TRP A 81 11.98 -14.82 -42.91
N GLU A 82 10.91 -15.40 -42.34
CA GLU A 82 10.11 -16.44 -43.00
C GLU A 82 9.59 -16.07 -44.40
N PRO A 83 9.09 -14.84 -44.67
CA PRO A 83 8.60 -14.47 -46.02
C PRO A 83 9.72 -14.20 -47.04
N TYR A 84 10.98 -14.12 -46.61
CA TYR A 84 12.11 -13.72 -47.44
C TYR A 84 12.98 -14.91 -47.84
N LYS A 85 12.90 -15.33 -49.11
CA LYS A 85 13.57 -16.55 -49.62
C LYS A 85 15.09 -16.58 -49.40
N ALA A 86 15.81 -15.49 -49.69
CA ALA A 86 17.27 -15.46 -49.59
C ALA A 86 17.76 -15.39 -48.13
N ALA A 87 17.01 -14.72 -47.25
CA ALA A 87 17.29 -14.66 -45.83
C ALA A 87 17.02 -16.00 -45.14
N LYS A 88 15.90 -16.66 -45.47
CA LYS A 88 15.54 -17.99 -44.95
C LYS A 88 16.55 -19.07 -45.30
N THR A 89 17.05 -19.10 -46.53
CA THR A 89 18.08 -20.08 -46.92
C THR A 89 19.43 -19.83 -46.26
N ALA A 90 19.82 -18.58 -46.02
CA ALA A 90 21.03 -18.27 -45.28
C ALA A 90 20.93 -18.68 -43.80
N LEU A 91 19.78 -18.45 -43.16
CA LEU A 91 19.54 -18.77 -41.75
C LEU A 91 19.40 -20.29 -41.49
N ASN A 92 18.97 -21.09 -42.47
CA ASN A 92 18.86 -22.54 -42.28
C ASN A 92 20.21 -23.22 -41.97
N ASN A 93 21.33 -22.65 -42.41
CA ASN A 93 22.67 -23.18 -42.10
C ASN A 93 23.03 -22.98 -40.62
N THR A 94 22.60 -21.88 -40.01
CA THR A 94 22.87 -21.59 -38.59
C THR A 94 21.90 -22.35 -37.67
N LEU A 95 20.68 -22.63 -38.15
CA LEU A 95 19.64 -23.41 -37.46
C LEU A 95 19.77 -24.94 -37.62
N GLU A 96 20.89 -25.44 -38.13
CA GLU A 96 21.12 -26.87 -38.22
C GLU A 96 21.18 -27.48 -36.81
N PRO A 97 20.45 -28.57 -36.51
CA PRO A 97 20.34 -29.12 -35.16
C PRO A 97 21.70 -29.55 -34.57
N GLY A 98 22.68 -29.88 -35.42
CA GLY A 98 24.07 -30.14 -35.00
C GLY A 98 24.77 -28.90 -34.44
N ASN A 99 24.66 -27.76 -35.13
CA ASN A 99 25.24 -26.48 -34.69
C ASN A 99 24.54 -25.96 -33.43
N ILE A 100 23.20 -26.04 -33.37
CA ILE A 100 22.43 -25.64 -32.17
C ILE A 100 22.91 -26.43 -30.95
N ARG A 101 23.07 -27.75 -31.09
CA ARG A 101 23.53 -28.62 -29.99
C ARG A 101 24.97 -28.34 -29.58
N GLU A 102 25.86 -28.10 -30.54
CA GLU A 102 27.26 -27.75 -30.28
C GLU A 102 27.38 -26.44 -29.51
N GLN A 103 26.69 -25.38 -29.95
CA GLN A 103 26.70 -24.08 -29.27
C GLN A 103 26.05 -24.16 -27.88
N ALA A 104 24.90 -24.84 -27.74
CA ALA A 104 24.22 -25.03 -26.47
C ALA A 104 25.10 -25.76 -25.44
N CYS A 105 25.74 -26.86 -25.85
CA CYS A 105 26.66 -27.61 -24.99
C CYS A 105 27.93 -26.81 -24.64
N ARG A 106 28.45 -26.02 -25.58
CA ARG A 106 29.62 -25.18 -25.36
C ARG A 106 29.36 -24.10 -24.33
N HIS A 107 28.27 -23.34 -24.46
CA HIS A 107 27.90 -22.32 -23.49
C HIS A 107 27.58 -22.91 -22.13
N ALA A 108 26.91 -24.07 -22.07
CA ALA A 108 26.64 -24.77 -20.80
C ALA A 108 27.94 -25.17 -20.07
N ARG A 109 28.91 -25.77 -20.76
CA ARG A 109 30.21 -26.15 -20.16
C ARG A 109 31.00 -24.93 -19.69
N LYS A 110 31.02 -23.85 -20.47
CA LYS A 110 31.67 -22.59 -20.09
C LYS A 110 31.02 -21.99 -18.85
N LEU A 111 29.68 -21.97 -18.78
CA LEU A 111 28.94 -21.46 -17.62
C LEU A 111 29.26 -22.24 -16.34
N ASP A 112 29.35 -23.57 -16.41
CA ASP A 112 29.68 -24.42 -15.24
C ASP A 112 31.12 -24.21 -14.73
N GLY A 113 32.08 -24.02 -15.63
CA GLY A 113 33.47 -23.73 -15.26
C GLY A 113 33.60 -22.36 -14.59
N VAL A 114 33.06 -21.34 -15.25
CA VAL A 114 33.12 -19.95 -14.80
C VAL A 114 32.34 -19.72 -13.50
N MET A 115 31.25 -20.46 -13.27
CA MET A 115 30.53 -20.49 -11.98
C MET A 115 31.41 -20.80 -10.79
N LYS A 116 32.31 -21.78 -10.93
CA LYS A 116 33.20 -22.20 -9.85
C LYS A 116 34.21 -21.10 -9.55
N GLU A 117 34.78 -20.50 -10.60
CA GLU A 117 35.72 -19.38 -10.48
C GLU A 117 35.07 -18.15 -9.83
N VAL A 118 33.87 -17.75 -10.28
CA VAL A 118 33.15 -16.61 -9.70
C VAL A 118 32.83 -16.84 -8.21
N ARG A 119 32.45 -18.05 -7.81
CA ARG A 119 32.24 -18.36 -6.38
C ARG A 119 33.52 -18.30 -5.56
N GLN A 120 34.65 -18.73 -6.12
CA GLN A 120 35.96 -18.63 -5.47
C GLN A 120 36.44 -17.18 -5.35
N TYR A 121 36.14 -16.32 -6.33
CA TYR A 121 36.44 -14.90 -6.21
C TYR A 121 35.53 -14.19 -5.20
N LEU A 122 34.28 -14.63 -5.06
CA LEU A 122 33.33 -14.06 -4.11
C LEU A 122 33.49 -14.55 -2.67
N THR A 123 34.34 -15.55 -2.40
CA THR A 123 34.67 -15.92 -1.01
C THR A 123 35.46 -14.82 -0.32
N GLU A 124 35.08 -14.51 0.92
CA GLU A 124 35.69 -13.45 1.72
C GLU A 124 37.21 -13.65 1.85
N GLY A 125 37.97 -12.56 1.66
CA GLY A 125 39.43 -12.55 1.77
C GLY A 125 40.20 -12.77 0.46
N VAL A 126 39.56 -13.15 -0.65
CA VAL A 126 40.24 -13.36 -1.95
C VAL A 126 40.39 -12.06 -2.75
N LEU A 127 39.35 -11.21 -2.76
CA LEU A 127 39.35 -9.91 -3.44
C LEU A 127 40.07 -8.83 -2.60
N MET A 128 41.37 -9.00 -2.39
CA MET A 128 42.24 -7.96 -1.81
C MET A 128 42.70 -6.98 -2.91
N GLN A 129 42.94 -5.71 -2.56
CA GLN A 129 43.40 -4.68 -3.51
C GLN A 129 44.65 -5.14 -4.30
N GLU A 130 45.60 -5.80 -3.63
CA GLU A 130 46.81 -6.32 -4.26
C GLU A 130 46.51 -7.43 -5.28
N PHE A 131 45.63 -8.38 -4.95
CA PHE A 131 45.24 -9.47 -5.85
C PHE A 131 44.48 -8.96 -7.08
N VAL A 132 43.58 -7.98 -6.90
CA VAL A 132 42.83 -7.38 -8.02
C VAL A 132 43.77 -6.69 -9.00
N LEU A 133 44.79 -5.99 -8.52
CA LEU A 133 45.78 -5.30 -9.38
C LEU A 133 46.67 -6.28 -10.15
N ASP A 134 47.02 -7.41 -9.56
CA ASP A 134 47.83 -8.44 -10.22
C ASP A 134 47.01 -9.31 -11.21
N SER A 135 45.70 -9.43 -11.01
CA SER A 135 44.84 -10.34 -11.76
C SER A 135 43.83 -9.66 -12.69
N ILE A 136 43.99 -8.36 -12.99
CA ILE A 136 43.08 -7.59 -13.88
C ILE A 136 42.75 -8.33 -15.19
N PRO A 137 43.72 -8.89 -15.95
CA PRO A 137 43.41 -9.57 -17.21
C PRO A 137 42.58 -10.84 -17.00
N LYS A 138 42.85 -11.60 -15.92
CA LYS A 138 42.13 -12.83 -15.57
C LYS A 138 40.69 -12.52 -15.16
N LEU A 139 40.51 -11.50 -14.33
CA LEU A 139 39.18 -11.03 -13.90
C LEU A 139 38.35 -10.52 -15.07
N LEU A 140 38.95 -9.73 -15.97
CA LEU A 140 38.28 -9.25 -17.19
C LEU A 140 37.91 -10.40 -18.13
N HIS A 141 38.77 -11.41 -18.27
CA HIS A 141 38.45 -12.60 -19.08
C HIS A 141 37.26 -13.36 -18.49
N CYS A 142 37.29 -13.65 -17.19
CA CYS A 142 36.17 -14.29 -16.49
C CYS A 142 34.86 -13.50 -16.67
N LEU A 143 34.90 -12.18 -16.53
CA LEU A 143 33.74 -11.30 -16.74
C LEU A 143 33.20 -11.32 -18.17
N ARG A 144 34.07 -11.40 -19.19
CA ARG A 144 33.66 -11.52 -20.59
C ARG A 144 32.94 -12.84 -20.84
N ASP A 145 33.56 -13.96 -20.44
CA ASP A 145 32.97 -15.29 -20.63
C ASP A 145 31.63 -15.44 -19.91
N CYS A 146 31.52 -14.89 -18.70
CA CYS A 146 30.27 -14.79 -17.94
C CYS A 146 29.18 -14.10 -18.77
N ASN A 147 29.42 -12.85 -19.16
CA ASN A 147 28.39 -12.01 -19.78
C ASN A 147 28.00 -12.48 -21.18
N VAL A 148 28.96 -12.98 -21.96
CA VAL A 148 28.69 -13.53 -23.29
C VAL A 148 27.82 -14.77 -23.18
N SER A 149 28.17 -15.70 -22.28
CA SER A 149 27.42 -16.94 -22.13
C SER A 149 26.04 -16.70 -21.49
N LEU A 150 25.93 -15.77 -20.53
CA LEU A 150 24.66 -15.36 -19.93
C LEU A 150 23.74 -14.68 -20.96
N ARG A 151 24.28 -13.79 -21.79
CA ARG A 151 23.53 -13.12 -22.86
C ARG A 151 22.94 -14.13 -23.84
N TRP A 152 23.75 -15.06 -24.30
CA TRP A 152 23.31 -16.11 -25.22
C TRP A 152 22.22 -16.98 -24.59
N ALA A 153 22.43 -17.42 -23.34
CA ALA A 153 21.48 -18.27 -22.63
C ALA A 153 20.14 -17.56 -22.36
N MET A 154 20.15 -16.28 -21.95
CA MET A 154 18.92 -15.53 -21.66
C MET A 154 18.11 -15.23 -22.93
N LEU A 155 18.76 -14.87 -24.04
CA LEU A 155 18.07 -14.57 -25.31
C LEU A 155 17.43 -15.82 -25.91
N HIS A 156 18.14 -16.94 -25.92
CA HIS A 156 17.66 -18.16 -26.57
C HIS A 156 16.70 -18.99 -25.69
N ALA A 157 16.69 -18.75 -24.36
CA ALA A 157 15.73 -19.36 -23.44
C ALA A 157 14.46 -18.50 -23.20
N ALA A 158 14.44 -17.24 -23.63
CA ALA A 158 13.32 -16.32 -23.39
C ALA A 158 12.04 -16.76 -24.09
N GLU A 159 10.94 -16.86 -23.34
CA GLU A 159 9.61 -17.23 -23.85
C GLU A 159 8.99 -16.13 -24.73
N SER A 160 9.32 -14.87 -24.48
CA SER A 160 8.87 -13.70 -25.24
C SER A 160 9.39 -13.65 -26.68
N ALA A 161 10.46 -14.38 -26.98
CA ALA A 161 11.11 -14.38 -28.30
C ALA A 161 10.48 -15.38 -29.28
N TYR A 162 9.60 -16.28 -28.84
CA TYR A 162 9.05 -17.35 -29.69
C TYR A 162 7.52 -17.27 -29.71
N ASP A 163 6.91 -17.17 -30.89
CA ASP A 163 5.46 -17.23 -30.99
C ASP A 163 4.97 -18.65 -30.69
N SER A 164 4.00 -18.75 -29.78
CA SER A 164 3.34 -19.99 -29.42
C SER A 164 2.65 -20.67 -30.62
N SER A 165 2.33 -19.95 -31.70
CA SER A 165 1.67 -20.53 -32.87
C SER A 165 2.59 -21.40 -33.76
N ASN A 166 3.92 -21.20 -33.72
CA ASN A 166 4.84 -21.77 -34.72
C ASN A 166 5.56 -23.04 -34.20
N LYS A 167 5.27 -24.21 -34.77
CA LYS A 167 5.78 -25.52 -34.27
C LYS A 167 7.31 -25.65 -34.34
N ARG A 168 7.94 -25.08 -35.37
CA ARG A 168 9.40 -25.15 -35.58
C ARG A 168 10.18 -24.31 -34.56
N SER A 169 9.61 -23.18 -34.15
CA SER A 169 10.22 -22.26 -33.20
C SER A 169 10.19 -22.84 -31.77
N ARG A 170 9.09 -23.54 -31.41
CA ARG A 170 9.00 -24.34 -30.17
C ARG A 170 10.01 -25.49 -30.12
N GLN A 171 10.16 -26.27 -31.18
CA GLN A 171 11.10 -27.40 -31.21
C GLN A 171 12.55 -26.95 -31.03
N VAL A 172 12.95 -25.85 -31.66
CA VAL A 172 14.29 -25.26 -31.48
C VAL A 172 14.50 -24.79 -30.04
N ARG A 173 13.50 -24.16 -29.43
CA ARG A 173 13.56 -23.76 -28.02
C ARG A 173 13.65 -24.95 -27.07
N GLU A 174 12.82 -25.98 -27.26
CA GLU A 174 12.85 -27.20 -26.44
C GLU A 174 14.20 -27.92 -26.56
N GLN A 175 14.76 -27.97 -27.77
CA GLN A 175 16.10 -28.50 -28.01
C GLN A 175 17.18 -27.70 -27.27
N VAL A 176 17.15 -26.37 -27.34
CA VAL A 176 18.08 -25.49 -26.61
C VAL A 176 17.94 -25.65 -25.09
N MET A 177 16.71 -25.72 -24.56
CA MET A 177 16.48 -25.89 -23.13
C MET A 177 16.96 -27.26 -22.62
N ALA A 178 16.73 -28.32 -23.40
CA ALA A 178 17.19 -29.68 -23.09
C ALA A 178 18.73 -29.78 -23.15
N ASP A 179 19.35 -29.25 -24.21
CA ASP A 179 20.80 -29.35 -24.43
C ASP A 179 21.61 -28.42 -23.52
N CYS A 180 21.08 -27.23 -23.16
CA CYS A 180 21.71 -26.36 -22.16
C CYS A 180 21.50 -26.82 -20.71
N LYS A 181 20.69 -27.85 -20.45
CA LYS A 181 20.25 -28.24 -19.09
C LYS A 181 19.74 -27.03 -18.29
N TYR A 182 18.92 -26.20 -18.93
CA TYR A 182 18.52 -24.90 -18.39
C TYR A 182 17.79 -25.09 -17.04
N ARG A 183 18.46 -24.68 -15.95
CA ARG A 183 17.97 -24.77 -14.57
C ARG A 183 17.82 -23.36 -13.98
N PRO A 184 17.09 -23.22 -12.85
CA PRO A 184 17.09 -21.99 -12.04
C PRO A 184 18.49 -21.45 -11.69
N ASP A 185 19.52 -22.30 -11.79
CA ASP A 185 20.94 -22.00 -11.58
C ASP A 185 21.50 -20.90 -12.50
N THR A 186 20.98 -20.73 -13.72
CA THR A 186 21.39 -19.65 -14.64
C THR A 186 21.06 -18.26 -14.08
N MET A 187 20.06 -18.18 -13.21
CA MET A 187 19.71 -16.94 -12.50
C MET A 187 20.67 -16.67 -11.35
N PHE A 188 21.06 -17.70 -10.60
CA PHE A 188 22.10 -17.60 -9.57
C PHE A 188 23.46 -17.21 -10.19
N GLN A 189 23.73 -17.64 -11.42
CA GLN A 189 24.88 -17.19 -12.20
C GLN A 189 24.82 -15.69 -12.46
N LEU A 190 23.71 -15.17 -12.99
CA LEU A 190 23.53 -13.73 -13.22
C LEU A 190 23.73 -12.90 -11.94
N LEU A 191 23.23 -13.40 -10.81
CA LEU A 191 23.35 -12.74 -9.52
C LEU A 191 24.80 -12.66 -9.03
N ASN A 192 25.53 -13.76 -9.14
CA ASN A 192 26.93 -13.82 -8.70
C ASN A 192 27.83 -12.98 -9.62
N THR A 193 27.57 -12.98 -10.93
CA THR A 193 28.33 -12.16 -11.88
C THR A 193 28.09 -10.68 -11.67
N ALA A 194 26.82 -10.28 -11.48
CA ALA A 194 26.48 -8.90 -11.15
C ALA A 194 27.12 -8.44 -9.83
N GLN A 195 27.17 -9.31 -8.81
CA GLN A 195 27.82 -9.02 -7.53
C GLN A 195 29.34 -8.81 -7.70
N LEU A 196 30.01 -9.68 -8.43
CA LEU A 196 31.45 -9.58 -8.68
C LEU A 196 31.79 -8.33 -9.50
N GLU A 197 31.00 -8.01 -10.52
CA GLU A 197 31.13 -6.76 -11.29
C GLU A 197 30.97 -5.53 -10.41
N PHE A 198 29.97 -5.54 -9.51
CA PHE A 198 29.71 -4.42 -8.62
C PHE A 198 30.87 -4.19 -7.65
N GLN A 199 31.35 -5.25 -6.99
CA GLN A 199 32.49 -5.17 -6.06
C GLN A 199 33.77 -4.70 -6.76
N LEU A 200 34.08 -5.25 -7.95
CA LEU A 200 35.24 -4.81 -8.72
C LEU A 200 35.12 -3.34 -9.13
N LYS A 201 33.95 -2.90 -9.65
CA LYS A 201 33.73 -1.50 -10.03
C LYS A 201 33.89 -0.55 -8.85
N GLU A 202 33.37 -0.89 -7.66
CA GLU A 202 33.56 -0.07 -6.45
C GLU A 202 35.05 -0.01 -6.05
N MET A 203 35.75 -1.15 -6.03
CA MET A 203 37.18 -1.18 -5.72
C MET A 203 38.00 -0.34 -6.70
N PHE A 204 37.74 -0.45 -8.01
CA PHE A 204 38.45 0.35 -9.01
C PHE A 204 38.15 1.85 -8.91
N ARG A 205 36.91 2.23 -8.59
CA ARG A 205 36.57 3.65 -8.35
C ARG A 205 37.31 4.22 -7.15
N LEU A 206 37.35 3.48 -6.03
CA LEU A 206 38.11 3.89 -4.84
C LEU A 206 39.61 3.95 -5.14
N MET A 207 40.17 2.95 -5.82
CA MET A 207 41.58 2.94 -6.19
C MET A 207 41.97 4.07 -7.15
N LEU A 208 41.08 4.48 -8.06
CA LEU A 208 41.32 5.64 -8.94
C LEU A 208 41.28 6.95 -8.18
N ALA A 209 40.33 7.12 -7.25
CA ALA A 209 40.24 8.32 -6.42
C ALA A 209 41.47 8.47 -5.49
N GLU A 210 41.95 7.36 -4.93
CA GLU A 210 43.11 7.33 -4.03
C GLU A 210 44.46 7.21 -4.75
N LYS A 211 44.47 7.13 -6.10
CA LYS A 211 45.65 6.82 -6.90
C LYS A 211 46.82 7.77 -6.63
N GLN A 212 46.56 9.08 -6.66
CA GLN A 212 47.60 10.10 -6.49
C GLN A 212 48.16 10.09 -5.06
N LEU A 213 47.26 10.07 -4.06
CA LEU A 213 47.64 10.09 -2.64
C LEU A 213 48.47 8.86 -2.24
N LYS A 214 48.05 7.65 -2.66
CA LYS A 214 48.80 6.42 -2.38
C LYS A 214 50.15 6.39 -3.07
N TRP A 215 50.21 6.88 -4.31
CA TRP A 215 51.45 6.93 -5.05
C TRP A 215 52.47 7.88 -4.42
N GLU A 216 52.02 9.04 -3.94
CA GLU A 216 52.87 10.00 -3.21
C GLU A 216 53.32 9.45 -1.86
N SER A 217 52.43 8.80 -1.11
CA SER A 217 52.76 8.13 0.17
C SER A 217 53.81 7.04 -0.03
N PHE A 218 53.63 6.12 -0.99
CA PHE A 218 54.62 5.07 -1.26
C PHE A 218 55.95 5.64 -1.77
N ARG A 219 55.92 6.74 -2.53
CA ARG A 219 57.14 7.43 -2.95
C ARG A 219 57.89 8.05 -1.76
N SER A 220 57.17 8.71 -0.85
CA SER A 220 57.75 9.29 0.37
C SER A 220 58.34 8.20 1.26
N GLU A 221 57.58 7.13 1.53
CA GLU A 221 58.03 6.02 2.35
C GLU A 221 59.24 5.28 1.73
N ALA A 222 59.23 5.05 0.41
CA ALA A 222 60.38 4.46 -0.27
C ALA A 222 61.62 5.37 -0.21
N ALA A 223 61.45 6.69 -0.37
CA ALA A 223 62.56 7.64 -0.28
C ALA A 223 63.10 7.76 1.16
N GLU A 224 62.22 7.81 2.16
CA GLU A 224 62.58 7.85 3.59
C GLU A 224 63.33 6.59 4.02
N ARG A 225 62.88 5.39 3.61
CA ARG A 225 63.59 4.14 3.91
C ARG A 225 64.98 4.10 3.28
N MET A 226 65.17 4.66 2.08
CA MET A 226 66.50 4.79 1.47
C MET A 226 67.39 5.80 2.19
N ILE A 227 66.83 6.91 2.69
CA ILE A 227 67.56 7.90 3.49
C ILE A 227 67.98 7.27 4.83
N GLU A 228 67.08 6.55 5.50
CA GLU A 228 67.39 5.82 6.73
C GLU A 228 68.47 4.76 6.52
N MET A 229 68.44 4.03 5.40
CA MET A 229 69.52 3.12 5.03
C MET A 229 70.84 3.87 4.80
N ALA A 230 70.83 5.01 4.12
CA ALA A 230 72.03 5.83 3.95
C ALA A 230 72.59 6.32 5.29
N GLU A 231 71.73 6.62 6.26
CA GLU A 231 72.14 6.98 7.64
C GLU A 231 72.73 5.78 8.40
N VAL A 232 72.20 4.57 8.22
CA VAL A 232 72.76 3.35 8.83
C VAL A 232 74.20 3.11 8.36
N PHE A 233 74.49 3.24 7.07
CA PHE A 233 75.85 3.10 6.52
C PHE A 233 76.78 4.29 6.79
N SER A 234 76.24 5.42 7.29
CA SER A 234 77.03 6.59 7.70
C SER A 234 77.73 6.42 9.06
N GLY A 235 77.34 5.41 9.85
CA GLY A 235 77.88 5.13 11.19
C GLY A 235 77.32 6.02 12.31
N THR A 236 76.29 6.83 12.04
CA THR A 236 75.70 7.78 13.01
C THR A 236 74.63 7.16 13.92
N LYS A 237 74.05 6.01 13.55
CA LYS A 237 73.10 5.24 14.39
C LYS A 237 73.76 3.95 14.91
N PRO A 238 74.08 3.84 16.22
CA PRO A 238 74.88 2.74 16.78
C PRO A 238 74.15 1.40 16.96
N LEU A 239 72.89 1.29 16.53
CA LEU A 239 72.03 0.13 16.81
C LEU A 239 72.24 -1.08 15.88
N THR A 240 73.05 -0.95 14.82
CA THR A 240 73.32 -2.05 13.88
C THR A 240 74.82 -2.21 13.65
N ARG A 241 75.34 -3.44 13.78
CA ARG A 241 76.75 -3.81 13.59
C ARG A 241 77.15 -3.76 12.11
N VAL A 242 77.00 -2.60 11.47
CA VAL A 242 77.28 -2.39 10.05
C VAL A 242 78.51 -1.51 9.92
N GLU A 243 79.50 -1.97 9.15
CA GLU A 243 80.71 -1.19 8.88
C GLU A 243 80.40 0.04 8.00
N LYS A 244 81.02 1.17 8.33
CA LYS A 244 80.83 2.43 7.61
C LYS A 244 81.30 2.27 6.17
N ASN A 245 80.42 2.56 5.20
CA ASN A 245 80.75 2.51 3.77
C ASN A 245 80.22 3.76 3.06
N GLU A 246 81.15 4.68 2.75
CA GLU A 246 80.82 5.99 2.15
C GLU A 246 80.28 5.88 0.71
N ASN A 247 80.70 4.85 -0.03
CA ASN A 247 80.22 4.60 -1.39
C ASN A 247 78.75 4.17 -1.40
N LEU A 248 78.36 3.26 -0.49
CA LEU A 248 76.97 2.82 -0.35
C LEU A 248 76.08 3.95 0.20
N GLN A 249 76.59 4.77 1.11
CA GLN A 249 75.89 5.95 1.61
C GLN A 249 75.56 6.96 0.49
N ALA A 250 76.53 7.28 -0.36
CA ALA A 250 76.32 8.18 -1.50
C ALA A 250 75.33 7.57 -2.50
N TRP A 251 75.43 6.26 -2.74
CA TRP A 251 74.54 5.53 -3.64
C TRP A 251 73.07 5.52 -3.15
N PHE A 252 72.82 5.19 -1.87
CA PHE A 252 71.46 5.21 -1.30
C PHE A 252 70.85 6.61 -1.27
N ARG A 253 71.66 7.68 -1.07
CA ARG A 253 71.18 9.07 -1.18
C ARG A 253 70.82 9.46 -2.61
N GLU A 254 71.62 9.06 -3.59
CA GLU A 254 71.32 9.32 -4.99
C GLU A 254 70.07 8.54 -5.44
N MET A 255 69.92 7.29 -4.99
CA MET A 255 68.71 6.50 -5.19
C MET A 255 67.47 7.15 -4.57
N ALA A 256 67.56 7.64 -3.33
CA ALA A 256 66.47 8.38 -2.70
C ALA A 256 66.09 9.64 -3.50
N LYS A 257 67.09 10.36 -4.02
CA LYS A 257 66.87 11.54 -4.88
C LYS A 257 66.22 11.16 -6.21
N GLN A 258 66.62 10.04 -6.81
CA GLN A 258 66.00 9.51 -8.03
C GLN A 258 64.54 9.09 -7.80
N ILE A 259 64.23 8.43 -6.69
CA ILE A 259 62.84 8.10 -6.29
C ILE A 259 62.03 9.38 -6.04
N SER A 260 62.60 10.35 -5.34
CA SER A 260 62.03 11.69 -5.12
C SER A 260 62.01 12.57 -6.37
N SER A 261 62.50 12.11 -7.53
CA SER A 261 62.41 12.83 -8.81
C SER A 261 61.36 12.24 -9.76
N LEU A 262 60.79 11.08 -9.43
CA LEU A 262 59.76 10.44 -10.26
C LEU A 262 58.54 11.34 -10.35
N GLY A 263 58.04 11.63 -11.56
CA GLY A 263 56.83 12.44 -11.77
C GLY A 263 55.62 11.56 -12.08
N SER A 264 54.42 12.01 -11.68
CA SER A 264 53.15 11.33 -12.01
C SER A 264 52.69 11.57 -13.46
N GLU A 265 53.28 12.52 -14.18
CA GLU A 265 52.77 12.96 -15.50
C GLU A 265 53.04 11.92 -16.61
N ASP A 266 54.18 11.23 -16.56
CA ASP A 266 54.55 10.19 -17.54
C ASP A 266 54.58 8.79 -16.91
N ALA A 267 53.40 8.17 -16.80
CA ALA A 267 53.20 6.82 -16.26
C ALA A 267 54.16 5.76 -16.84
N THR A 268 54.46 5.83 -18.14
CA THR A 268 55.30 4.84 -18.84
C THR A 268 56.80 5.04 -18.58
N ALA A 269 57.25 6.30 -18.50
CA ALA A 269 58.65 6.62 -18.24
C ALA A 269 58.98 6.43 -16.76
N ALA A 270 58.07 6.86 -15.87
CA ALA A 270 58.16 6.61 -14.44
C ALA A 270 58.19 5.10 -14.15
N GLY A 271 57.30 4.31 -14.77
CA GLY A 271 57.30 2.85 -14.61
C GLY A 271 58.61 2.18 -15.03
N ARG A 272 59.19 2.55 -16.18
CA ARG A 272 60.49 1.99 -16.63
C ARG A 272 61.65 2.36 -15.71
N LYS A 273 61.70 3.62 -15.24
CA LYS A 273 62.71 4.06 -14.27
C LYS A 273 62.56 3.34 -12.93
N THR A 274 61.34 3.13 -12.45
CA THR A 274 61.10 2.37 -11.22
C THR A 274 61.52 0.89 -11.36
N VAL A 275 61.31 0.26 -12.51
CA VAL A 275 61.81 -1.11 -12.76
C VAL A 275 63.34 -1.16 -12.75
N GLN A 276 64.01 -0.17 -13.36
CA GLN A 276 65.47 -0.06 -13.31
C GLN A 276 65.98 0.12 -11.88
N LEU A 277 65.28 0.90 -11.04
CA LEU A 277 65.61 1.06 -9.62
C LEU A 277 65.41 -0.24 -8.82
N ILE A 278 64.37 -1.02 -9.12
CA ILE A 278 64.17 -2.33 -8.48
C ILE A 278 65.30 -3.30 -8.86
N GLN A 279 65.66 -3.36 -10.15
CA GLN A 279 66.74 -4.22 -10.61
C GLN A 279 68.10 -3.81 -10.01
N ALA A 280 68.36 -2.50 -9.91
CA ALA A 280 69.56 -1.98 -9.25
C ALA A 280 69.60 -2.35 -7.76
N LEU A 281 68.47 -2.41 -7.07
CA LEU A 281 68.39 -2.88 -5.67
C LEU A 281 68.66 -4.37 -5.52
N GLU A 282 68.18 -5.19 -6.46
CA GLU A 282 68.43 -6.63 -6.47
C GLU A 282 69.90 -6.94 -6.77
N GLU A 283 70.50 -6.23 -7.72
CA GLU A 283 71.92 -6.36 -8.03
C GLU A 283 72.78 -5.95 -6.82
N VAL A 284 72.48 -4.83 -6.15
CA VAL A 284 73.21 -4.40 -4.94
C VAL A 284 73.08 -5.39 -3.78
N GLN A 285 71.91 -6.02 -3.61
CA GLN A 285 71.72 -7.06 -2.61
C GLN A 285 72.68 -8.25 -2.83
N VAL A 286 72.82 -8.68 -4.09
CA VAL A 286 73.65 -9.84 -4.48
C VAL A 286 75.16 -9.50 -4.52
N PHE A 287 75.54 -8.34 -5.07
CA PHE A 287 76.95 -7.96 -5.25
C PHE A 287 77.67 -7.63 -3.94
N HIS A 288 76.97 -7.12 -2.93
CA HIS A 288 77.58 -6.70 -1.66
C HIS A 288 77.41 -7.69 -0.50
N GLN A 289 76.89 -8.92 -0.74
CA GLN A 289 76.63 -9.92 0.31
C GLN A 289 75.80 -9.36 1.48
N LEU A 290 74.87 -8.44 1.19
CA LEU A 290 74.01 -7.79 2.19
C LEU A 290 72.98 -8.74 2.80
N ASP A 291 72.90 -9.97 2.28
CA ASP A 291 72.12 -11.10 2.82
C ASP A 291 72.51 -11.49 4.25
N THR A 292 73.67 -11.03 4.73
CA THR A 292 74.16 -11.29 6.09
C THR A 292 73.44 -10.47 7.16
N ASN A 293 72.78 -9.35 6.81
CA ASN A 293 72.07 -8.50 7.78
C ASN A 293 70.56 -8.46 7.49
N MET A 294 69.81 -9.21 8.29
CA MET A 294 68.36 -9.38 8.16
C MET A 294 67.58 -8.05 8.14
N GLN A 295 68.03 -7.02 8.88
CA GLN A 295 67.36 -5.72 8.89
C GLN A 295 67.55 -4.97 7.56
N VAL A 296 68.75 -5.01 6.98
CA VAL A 296 69.04 -4.41 5.67
C VAL A 296 68.27 -5.14 4.57
N CYS A 297 68.20 -6.47 4.62
CA CYS A 297 67.35 -7.26 3.72
C CYS A 297 65.88 -6.87 3.83
N GLN A 298 65.38 -6.65 5.05
CA GLN A 298 64.00 -6.24 5.27
C GLN A 298 63.72 -4.84 4.72
N PHE A 299 64.59 -3.86 4.96
CA PHE A 299 64.43 -2.51 4.39
C PHE A 299 64.52 -2.49 2.86
N LEU A 300 65.42 -3.28 2.27
CA LEU A 300 65.49 -3.46 0.82
C LEU A 300 64.24 -4.15 0.27
N ALA A 301 63.73 -5.18 0.96
CA ALA A 301 62.51 -5.86 0.59
C ALA A 301 61.27 -4.95 0.68
N ASP A 302 61.15 -4.16 1.75
CA ASP A 302 60.08 -3.20 1.94
C ASP A 302 60.15 -2.09 0.89
N THR A 303 61.35 -1.59 0.58
CA THR A 303 61.51 -0.57 -0.46
C THR A 303 61.18 -1.12 -1.85
N ARG A 304 61.61 -2.34 -2.19
CA ARG A 304 61.15 -3.01 -3.42
C ARG A 304 59.64 -3.19 -3.42
N ARG A 305 59.03 -3.56 -2.29
CA ARG A 305 57.57 -3.72 -2.16
C ARG A 305 56.86 -2.39 -2.45
N PHE A 306 57.32 -1.27 -1.89
CA PHE A 306 56.77 0.05 -2.17
C PHE A 306 56.94 0.44 -3.64
N LEU A 307 58.12 0.21 -4.24
CA LEU A 307 58.35 0.48 -5.66
C LEU A 307 57.47 -0.40 -6.58
N HIS A 308 57.26 -1.67 -6.23
CA HIS A 308 56.29 -2.54 -6.92
C HIS A 308 54.85 -2.03 -6.77
N GLN A 309 54.45 -1.57 -5.57
CA GLN A 309 53.13 -0.97 -5.34
C GLN A 309 52.97 0.36 -6.10
N MET A 310 54.03 1.15 -6.26
CA MET A 310 54.02 2.36 -7.09
C MET A 310 53.76 2.04 -8.57
N ILE A 311 54.43 1.02 -9.13
CA ILE A 311 54.19 0.57 -10.52
C ILE A 311 52.74 0.09 -10.68
N ARG A 312 52.24 -0.71 -9.73
CA ARG A 312 50.86 -1.22 -9.73
C ARG A 312 49.84 -0.07 -9.72
N THR A 313 50.06 0.94 -8.88
CA THR A 313 49.18 2.10 -8.75
C THR A 313 49.18 2.97 -10.01
N ILE A 314 50.35 3.17 -10.64
CA ILE A 314 50.47 3.88 -11.91
C ILE A 314 49.67 3.19 -13.04
N ASN A 315 49.72 1.86 -13.10
CA ASN A 315 49.11 1.07 -14.18
C ASN A 315 47.57 0.96 -14.11
N ILE A 316 46.94 1.54 -13.09
CA ILE A 316 45.47 1.63 -13.03
C ILE A 316 44.99 2.62 -14.10
N LYS A 317 44.30 2.10 -15.11
CA LYS A 317 43.74 2.87 -16.23
C LYS A 317 42.22 3.01 -16.12
N GLU A 318 41.70 4.19 -16.44
CA GLU A 318 40.25 4.43 -16.56
C GLU A 318 39.61 3.56 -17.67
N GLU A 319 40.38 3.21 -18.71
CA GLU A 319 39.96 2.32 -19.80
C GLU A 319 39.44 0.96 -19.31
N VAL A 320 39.93 0.47 -18.17
CA VAL A 320 39.47 -0.79 -17.57
C VAL A 320 38.04 -0.66 -17.06
N LEU A 321 37.69 0.47 -16.43
CA LEU A 321 36.31 0.75 -15.99
C LEU A 321 35.36 0.88 -17.18
N ILE A 322 35.79 1.56 -18.25
CA ILE A 322 35.00 1.68 -19.50
C ILE A 322 34.77 0.28 -20.10
N SER A 323 35.82 -0.55 -20.13
CA SER A 323 35.72 -1.93 -20.61
C SER A 323 34.75 -2.75 -19.76
N MET A 324 34.81 -2.64 -18.43
CA MET A 324 33.86 -3.31 -17.52
C MET A 324 32.42 -2.82 -17.67
N GLN A 325 32.22 -1.54 -18.04
CA GLN A 325 30.89 -1.01 -18.31
C GLN A 325 30.33 -1.56 -19.63
N ILE A 326 31.16 -1.66 -20.67
CA ILE A 326 30.77 -2.25 -21.96
C ILE A 326 30.47 -3.75 -21.82
N ILE A 327 31.27 -4.48 -21.04
CA ILE A 327 31.09 -5.92 -20.82
C ILE A 327 29.84 -6.22 -19.98
N GLY A 328 29.55 -5.35 -19.00
CA GLY A 328 28.40 -5.51 -18.10
C GLY A 328 27.06 -5.00 -18.64
N ASP A 329 26.95 -4.65 -19.92
CA ASP A 329 25.70 -4.15 -20.50
C ASP A 329 24.60 -5.24 -20.52
N LEU A 330 23.50 -4.95 -19.82
CA LEU A 330 22.33 -5.83 -19.66
C LEU A 330 21.09 -5.30 -20.39
N SER A 331 21.24 -4.33 -21.30
CA SER A 331 20.13 -3.70 -22.05
C SER A 331 19.23 -4.67 -22.81
N TYR A 332 19.73 -5.85 -23.18
CA TYR A 332 18.97 -6.89 -23.88
C TYR A 332 17.97 -7.64 -22.98
N ALA A 333 18.12 -7.58 -21.65
CA ALA A 333 17.32 -8.35 -20.72
C ALA A 333 16.11 -7.59 -20.14
N TRP A 334 15.86 -6.35 -20.57
CA TRP A 334 14.87 -5.47 -19.95
C TRP A 334 13.45 -6.07 -19.91
N GLU A 335 12.96 -6.63 -21.01
CA GLU A 335 11.67 -7.35 -21.05
C GLU A 335 11.79 -8.80 -20.56
N ILE A 336 12.92 -9.43 -20.86
CA ILE A 336 13.16 -10.85 -20.55
C ILE A 336 13.15 -11.10 -19.03
N ILE A 337 13.65 -10.15 -18.23
CA ILE A 337 13.81 -10.31 -16.79
C ILE A 337 12.49 -10.49 -16.04
N ASP A 338 11.38 -10.01 -16.60
CA ASP A 338 10.05 -10.18 -16.02
C ASP A 338 9.67 -11.66 -15.90
N SER A 339 10.10 -12.50 -16.83
CA SER A 339 9.89 -13.97 -16.79
C SER A 339 10.65 -14.65 -15.64
N TYR A 340 11.78 -14.08 -15.21
CA TYR A 340 12.60 -14.60 -14.12
C TYR A 340 12.11 -14.16 -12.74
N THR A 341 11.14 -13.25 -12.66
CA THR A 341 10.62 -12.72 -11.39
C THR A 341 10.17 -13.83 -10.45
N ARG A 342 9.50 -14.87 -10.95
CA ARG A 342 9.04 -16.00 -10.11
C ARG A 342 10.21 -16.79 -9.52
N ILE A 343 11.25 -16.99 -10.32
CA ILE A 343 12.47 -17.70 -9.89
C ILE A 343 13.23 -16.85 -8.87
N MET A 344 13.29 -15.52 -9.05
CA MET A 344 13.85 -14.59 -8.07
C MET A 344 13.12 -14.70 -6.73
N GLN A 345 11.79 -14.70 -6.79
CA GLN A 345 10.94 -14.80 -5.61
C GLN A 345 11.10 -16.13 -4.88
N GLU A 346 11.20 -17.25 -5.59
CA GLU A 346 11.48 -18.57 -5.00
C GLU A 346 12.89 -18.65 -4.41
N GLY A 347 13.89 -18.04 -5.04
CA GLY A 347 15.25 -17.98 -4.53
C GLY A 347 15.32 -17.20 -3.21
N ILE A 348 14.66 -16.04 -3.14
CA ILE A 348 14.56 -15.25 -1.90
C ILE A 348 13.89 -16.03 -0.77
N LYS A 349 12.84 -16.82 -1.06
CA LYS A 349 12.17 -17.67 -0.06
C LYS A 349 13.11 -18.70 0.56
N LYS A 350 14.09 -19.19 -0.21
CA LYS A 350 15.08 -20.18 0.27
C LYS A 350 16.24 -19.51 1.01
N ASP A 351 16.74 -18.40 0.48
CA ASP A 351 17.87 -17.67 1.05
C ASP A 351 17.63 -16.15 1.01
N PRO A 352 17.34 -15.51 2.16
CA PRO A 352 17.10 -14.07 2.23
C PRO A 352 18.32 -13.21 1.89
N PHE A 353 19.55 -13.72 2.06
CA PHE A 353 20.78 -12.96 1.76
C PHE A 353 21.01 -12.77 0.25
N MET A 354 20.26 -13.50 -0.58
CA MET A 354 20.22 -13.32 -2.02
C MET A 354 19.78 -11.90 -2.42
N VAL A 355 19.08 -11.17 -1.54
CA VAL A 355 18.70 -9.76 -1.75
C VAL A 355 19.92 -8.86 -2.03
N THR A 356 21.05 -9.10 -1.36
CA THR A 356 22.29 -8.35 -1.61
C THR A 356 22.79 -8.54 -3.05
N ARG A 357 22.65 -9.75 -3.60
CA ARG A 357 23.04 -10.05 -4.98
C ARG A 357 22.02 -9.51 -6.00
N LEU A 358 20.74 -9.53 -5.63
CA LEU A 358 19.68 -8.90 -6.43
C LEU A 358 19.89 -7.39 -6.55
N ARG A 359 20.31 -6.72 -5.47
CA ARG A 359 20.72 -5.31 -5.52
C ARG A 359 21.77 -5.06 -6.59
N ALA A 360 22.83 -5.87 -6.66
CA ALA A 360 23.86 -5.71 -7.68
C ALA A 360 23.29 -5.89 -9.10
N THR A 361 22.33 -6.80 -9.25
CA THR A 361 21.63 -7.02 -10.53
C THR A 361 20.73 -5.84 -10.91
N PHE A 362 20.03 -5.23 -9.96
CA PHE A 362 19.24 -4.02 -10.20
C PHE A 362 20.11 -2.82 -10.59
N LEU A 363 21.29 -2.67 -9.97
CA LEU A 363 22.26 -1.64 -10.37
C LEU A 363 22.82 -1.91 -11.77
N LYS A 364 23.03 -3.18 -12.13
CA LYS A 364 23.42 -3.58 -13.47
C LYS A 364 22.34 -3.22 -14.50
N LEU A 365 21.06 -3.47 -14.22
CA LEU A 365 19.94 -3.03 -15.07
C LEU A 365 19.86 -1.51 -15.18
N ALA A 366 20.05 -0.79 -14.08
CA ALA A 366 20.06 0.68 -14.10
C ALA A 366 21.16 1.22 -15.03
N SER A 367 22.34 0.59 -15.04
CA SER A 367 23.44 0.99 -15.94
C SER A 367 23.14 0.82 -17.43
N ALA A 368 22.15 -0.01 -17.79
CA ALA A 368 21.68 -0.13 -19.17
C ALA A 368 21.01 1.15 -19.69
N LEU A 369 20.48 2.00 -18.78
CA LEU A 369 19.85 3.28 -19.11
C LEU A 369 20.87 4.38 -19.39
N ASP A 370 22.11 4.25 -18.90
CA ASP A 370 23.13 5.30 -18.99
C ASP A 370 23.42 5.69 -20.46
N LEU A 371 23.54 4.70 -21.35
CA LEU A 371 23.88 4.94 -22.75
C LEU A 371 22.75 5.66 -23.52
N PRO A 372 21.48 5.24 -23.43
CA PRO A 372 20.35 6.00 -24.00
C PRO A 372 20.23 7.41 -23.42
N LEU A 373 20.38 7.58 -22.10
CA LEU A 373 20.32 8.89 -21.45
C LEU A 373 21.46 9.80 -21.91
N LEU A 374 22.68 9.27 -22.06
CA LEU A 374 23.82 10.00 -22.64
C LEU A 374 23.53 10.48 -24.07
N ARG A 375 22.84 9.69 -24.89
CA ARG A 375 22.45 10.10 -26.25
C ARG A 375 21.42 11.22 -26.25
N ILE A 376 20.45 11.16 -25.35
CA ILE A 376 19.44 12.23 -25.18
C ILE A 376 20.12 13.53 -24.72
N ASN A 377 21.06 13.40 -23.77
CA ASN A 377 21.85 14.54 -23.31
C ASN A 377 22.71 15.13 -24.43
N GLN A 378 23.36 14.29 -25.24
CA GLN A 378 24.12 14.74 -26.42
C GLN A 378 23.23 15.41 -27.48
N ALA A 379 21.96 15.03 -27.56
CA ALA A 379 20.96 15.65 -28.43
C ALA A 379 20.37 16.95 -27.84
N ASN A 380 20.75 17.34 -26.61
CA ASN A 380 20.23 18.50 -25.88
C ASN A 380 18.69 18.56 -25.83
N SER A 381 18.02 17.41 -25.71
CA SER A 381 16.55 17.38 -25.61
C SER A 381 16.08 17.74 -24.19
N PRO A 382 15.01 18.55 -24.04
CA PRO A 382 14.40 18.83 -22.74
C PRO A 382 13.80 17.58 -22.06
N ASP A 383 13.58 16.50 -22.80
CA ASP A 383 12.94 15.27 -22.31
C ASP A 383 13.85 14.36 -21.47
N LEU A 384 15.11 14.75 -21.22
CA LEU A 384 16.03 13.94 -20.43
C LEU A 384 15.48 13.60 -19.04
N MET A 385 14.88 14.59 -18.37
CA MET A 385 14.35 14.43 -17.02
C MET A 385 13.11 13.53 -16.99
N SER A 386 12.16 13.72 -17.91
CA SER A 386 10.92 12.95 -17.97
C SER A 386 11.19 11.48 -18.33
N VAL A 387 12.06 11.23 -19.32
CA VAL A 387 12.43 9.88 -19.74
C VAL A 387 13.20 9.14 -18.64
N SER A 388 14.15 9.82 -17.99
CA SER A 388 14.90 9.21 -16.89
C SER A 388 14.02 8.90 -15.69
N GLN A 389 13.07 9.79 -15.36
CA GLN A 389 12.11 9.54 -14.29
C GLN A 389 11.17 8.38 -14.59
N TYR A 390 10.70 8.25 -15.85
CA TYR A 390 9.84 7.14 -16.27
C TYR A 390 10.55 5.78 -16.15
N TYR A 391 11.72 5.61 -16.78
CA TYR A 391 12.44 4.34 -16.74
C TYR A 391 12.98 4.00 -15.34
N SER A 392 13.40 5.01 -14.55
CA SER A 392 13.74 4.80 -13.15
C SER A 392 12.52 4.36 -12.34
N GLY A 393 11.34 4.93 -12.61
CA GLY A 393 10.07 4.55 -11.99
C GLY A 393 9.67 3.10 -12.29
N GLU A 394 9.79 2.67 -13.55
CA GLU A 394 9.56 1.27 -13.96
C GLU A 394 10.53 0.30 -13.25
N LEU A 395 11.82 0.65 -13.18
CA LEU A 395 12.80 -0.14 -12.42
C LEU A 395 12.44 -0.25 -10.94
N VAL A 396 12.08 0.86 -10.29
CA VAL A 396 11.68 0.85 -8.89
C VAL A 396 10.40 0.04 -8.67
N SER A 397 9.45 0.12 -9.59
CA SER A 397 8.23 -0.71 -9.58
C SER A 397 8.58 -2.20 -9.68
N TYR A 398 9.52 -2.55 -10.57
CA TYR A 398 10.03 -3.91 -10.70
C TYR A 398 10.74 -4.40 -9.44
N VAL A 399 11.63 -3.60 -8.84
CA VAL A 399 12.30 -3.91 -7.56
C VAL A 399 11.26 -4.17 -6.46
N ARG A 400 10.23 -3.32 -6.36
CA ARG A 400 9.12 -3.49 -5.41
C ARG A 400 8.36 -4.80 -5.66
N LYS A 401 8.09 -5.15 -6.92
CA LYS A 401 7.42 -6.42 -7.30
C LYS A 401 8.23 -7.64 -6.91
N VAL A 402 9.55 -7.63 -7.12
CA VAL A 402 10.44 -8.74 -6.75
C VAL A 402 10.50 -8.89 -5.23
N LEU A 403 10.69 -7.78 -4.49
CA LEU A 403 10.84 -7.80 -3.04
C LEU A 403 9.52 -7.99 -2.27
N GLN A 404 8.36 -7.80 -2.91
CA GLN A 404 7.04 -8.01 -2.28
C GLN A 404 6.86 -9.43 -1.70
N ILE A 405 7.59 -10.41 -2.22
CA ILE A 405 7.55 -11.80 -1.74
C ILE A 405 8.01 -11.93 -0.28
N ILE A 406 8.86 -11.01 0.19
CA ILE A 406 9.40 -11.07 1.56
C ILE A 406 8.30 -10.74 2.56
N PRO A 407 7.60 -9.59 2.47
CA PRO A 407 6.38 -9.36 3.23
C PRO A 407 5.36 -10.49 3.11
N GLU A 408 5.08 -11.01 1.91
CA GLU A 408 4.12 -12.11 1.74
C GLU A 408 4.51 -13.36 2.55
N THR A 409 5.79 -13.72 2.53
CA THR A 409 6.31 -14.87 3.28
C THR A 409 6.32 -14.60 4.79
N MET A 410 6.67 -13.37 5.21
CA MET A 410 6.57 -12.95 6.61
C MET A 410 5.13 -13.09 7.11
N PHE A 411 4.13 -12.62 6.37
CA PHE A 411 2.71 -12.75 6.76
C PHE A 411 2.24 -14.21 6.80
N GLY A 412 2.75 -15.07 5.92
CA GLY A 412 2.51 -16.51 5.99
C GLY A 412 3.05 -17.13 7.29
N LEU A 413 4.27 -16.77 7.68
CA LEU A 413 4.87 -17.21 8.95
C LEU A 413 4.12 -16.64 10.16
N LEU A 414 3.65 -15.40 10.08
CA LEU A 414 2.84 -14.79 11.14
C LEU A 414 1.51 -15.45 11.34
N ALA A 415 0.81 -15.82 10.27
CA ALA A 415 -0.44 -16.54 10.37
C ALA A 415 -0.25 -17.85 11.17
N GLN A 416 0.87 -18.54 10.97
CA GLN A 416 1.23 -19.72 11.76
C GLN A 416 1.48 -19.37 13.23
N VAL A 417 2.20 -18.27 13.52
CA VAL A 417 2.43 -17.80 14.89
C VAL A 417 1.11 -17.45 15.59
N ILE A 418 0.21 -16.72 14.92
CA ILE A 418 -1.11 -16.36 15.46
C ILE A 418 -1.93 -17.61 15.75
N GLN A 419 -1.96 -18.57 14.83
CA GLN A 419 -2.70 -19.81 15.02
C GLN A 419 -2.18 -20.57 16.24
N LEU A 420 -0.86 -20.71 16.37
CA LEU A 420 -0.22 -21.37 17.50
C LEU A 420 -0.46 -20.63 18.82
N GLN A 421 -0.35 -19.30 18.85
CA GLN A 421 -0.55 -18.50 20.05
C GLN A 421 -2.00 -18.48 20.53
N THR A 422 -2.97 -18.46 19.61
CA THR A 422 -4.40 -18.34 19.97
C THR A 422 -5.06 -19.68 20.30
N HIS A 423 -4.66 -20.78 19.63
CA HIS A 423 -5.35 -22.08 19.77
C HIS A 423 -4.54 -23.13 20.52
N ASN A 424 -3.20 -23.07 20.47
CA ASN A 424 -2.35 -24.15 20.97
C ASN A 424 -1.62 -23.77 22.27
N ILE A 425 -1.18 -22.51 22.38
CA ILE A 425 -0.43 -22.05 23.55
C ILE A 425 -1.40 -21.65 24.67
N LEU A 426 -1.34 -22.38 25.78
CA LEU A 426 -2.10 -22.04 26.98
C LEU A 426 -1.40 -20.90 27.73
N GLU A 427 -2.16 -19.90 28.17
CA GLU A 427 -1.65 -18.88 29.09
C GLU A 427 -1.20 -19.54 30.39
N VAL A 428 0.02 -19.21 30.82
CA VAL A 428 0.61 -19.81 32.02
C VAL A 428 -0.10 -19.22 33.25
N PRO A 429 -0.78 -20.02 34.08
CA PRO A 429 -1.44 -19.52 35.28
C PRO A 429 -0.43 -18.96 36.28
N THR A 430 -0.86 -17.99 37.09
CA THR A 430 -0.02 -17.29 38.07
C THR A 430 0.50 -18.20 39.21
N ARG A 431 -0.10 -19.39 39.39
CA ARG A 431 0.37 -20.45 40.29
C ARG A 431 0.26 -21.80 39.58
N LEU A 432 1.30 -22.62 39.67
CA LEU A 432 1.44 -23.83 38.88
C LEU A 432 2.06 -24.95 39.73
N ASP A 433 1.41 -26.12 39.75
CA ASP A 433 1.96 -27.31 40.39
C ASP A 433 3.24 -27.76 39.66
N LYS A 434 4.28 -28.15 40.39
CA LYS A 434 5.59 -28.51 39.82
C LYS A 434 5.50 -29.64 38.77
N ASP A 435 4.54 -30.55 38.93
CA ASP A 435 4.34 -31.69 38.03
C ASP A 435 3.69 -31.29 36.69
N LYS A 436 2.90 -30.21 36.66
CA LYS A 436 2.23 -29.69 35.44
C LYS A 436 3.10 -28.72 34.64
N LEU A 437 4.30 -28.42 35.13
CA LEU A 437 5.19 -27.41 34.57
C LEU A 437 5.66 -27.78 33.15
N ARG A 438 5.88 -29.08 32.87
CA ARG A 438 6.28 -29.56 31.54
C ARG A 438 5.12 -29.52 30.53
N GLU A 439 3.91 -29.79 30.99
CA GLU A 439 2.68 -29.71 30.18
C GLU A 439 2.35 -28.26 29.83
N CYS A 440 2.48 -27.34 30.79
CA CYS A 440 2.27 -25.90 30.56
C CYS A 440 3.43 -25.22 29.79
N ALA A 441 4.63 -25.80 29.78
CA ALA A 441 5.76 -25.26 29.03
C ALA A 441 5.59 -25.40 27.51
N GLN A 442 4.84 -26.42 27.04
CA GLN A 442 4.51 -26.65 25.63
C GLN A 442 5.70 -26.40 24.68
N LEU A 443 6.82 -27.07 24.96
CA LEU A 443 8.12 -26.80 24.34
C LEU A 443 8.09 -26.89 22.81
N GLU A 444 7.35 -27.86 22.25
CA GLU A 444 7.26 -28.03 20.79
C GLU A 444 6.55 -26.84 20.10
N ALA A 445 5.41 -26.40 20.65
CA ALA A 445 4.68 -25.25 20.12
C ALA A 445 5.50 -23.96 20.23
N ARG A 446 6.18 -23.75 21.37
CA ARG A 446 7.07 -22.60 21.56
C ARG A 446 8.31 -22.65 20.67
N TYR A 447 8.85 -23.84 20.41
CA TYR A 447 9.95 -24.02 19.46
C TYR A 447 9.53 -23.68 18.03
N GLN A 448 8.32 -24.08 17.61
CA GLN A 448 7.77 -23.69 16.31
C GLN A 448 7.60 -22.18 16.20
N VAL A 449 7.06 -21.52 17.23
CA VAL A 449 6.98 -20.05 17.28
C VAL A 449 8.37 -19.43 17.16
N ALA A 450 9.36 -19.88 17.97
CA ALA A 450 10.72 -19.37 17.92
C ALA A 450 11.38 -19.57 16.54
N LYS A 451 11.14 -20.71 15.88
CA LYS A 451 11.63 -20.98 14.53
C LYS A 451 11.03 -20.02 13.50
N SER A 452 9.72 -19.78 13.56
CA SER A 452 9.04 -18.84 12.67
C SER A 452 9.49 -17.40 12.91
N THR A 453 9.64 -16.99 14.17
CA THR A 453 10.16 -15.67 14.54
C THR A 453 11.60 -15.48 14.07
N HIS A 454 12.46 -16.47 14.28
CA HIS A 454 13.84 -16.43 13.79
C HIS A 454 13.89 -16.29 12.27
N ALA A 455 13.06 -17.03 11.53
CA ALA A 455 12.97 -16.88 10.09
C ALA A 455 12.55 -15.44 9.69
N ILE A 456 11.57 -14.84 10.37
CA ILE A 456 11.17 -13.44 10.15
C ILE A 456 12.34 -12.47 10.40
N SER A 457 13.12 -12.68 11.46
CA SER A 457 14.32 -11.87 11.72
C SER A 457 15.36 -12.00 10.62
N VAL A 458 15.63 -13.21 10.11
CA VAL A 458 16.58 -13.43 9.01
C VAL A 458 16.09 -12.77 7.71
N PHE A 459 14.79 -12.81 7.41
CA PHE A 459 14.22 -12.09 6.27
C PHE A 459 14.38 -10.57 6.39
N THR A 460 14.16 -10.03 7.60
CA THR A 460 14.33 -8.61 7.89
C THR A 460 15.79 -8.19 7.75
N GLU A 461 16.70 -8.95 8.35
CA GLU A 461 18.14 -8.72 8.24
C GLU A 461 18.61 -8.76 6.79
N GLY A 462 18.14 -9.75 6.00
CA GLY A 462 18.47 -9.84 4.58
C GLY A 462 18.09 -8.60 3.76
N ILE A 463 16.94 -7.97 4.05
CA ILE A 463 16.57 -6.69 3.41
C ILE A 463 17.40 -5.54 3.96
N LEU A 464 17.61 -5.45 5.27
CA LEU A 464 18.35 -4.34 5.89
C LEU A 464 19.85 -4.36 5.56
N MET A 465 20.41 -5.53 5.21
CA MET A 465 21.78 -5.67 4.67
C MET A 465 21.94 -5.02 3.29
N MET A 466 20.83 -4.79 2.57
CA MET A 466 20.85 -3.95 1.38
C MET A 466 21.19 -2.52 1.82
N LYS A 467 22.23 -1.90 1.24
CA LYS A 467 22.49 -0.47 1.47
C LYS A 467 21.54 0.36 0.61
N THR A 468 21.25 1.58 1.04
CA THR A 468 20.48 2.54 0.22
C THR A 468 21.14 2.71 -1.14
N THR A 469 20.40 2.47 -2.22
CA THR A 469 20.92 2.51 -3.59
C THR A 469 20.25 3.58 -4.43
N LEU A 470 21.04 4.29 -5.21
CA LEU A 470 20.54 5.13 -6.27
C LEU A 470 20.30 4.26 -7.51
N VAL A 471 19.04 4.12 -7.91
CA VAL A 471 18.61 3.36 -9.10
C VAL A 471 18.13 4.39 -10.12
N GLY A 472 18.97 4.67 -11.13
CA GLY A 472 18.73 5.79 -12.04
C GLY A 472 18.79 7.12 -11.29
N ILE A 473 17.69 7.86 -11.21
CA ILE A 473 17.59 9.11 -10.42
C ILE A 473 17.02 8.86 -9.01
N ILE A 474 16.32 7.75 -8.80
CA ILE A 474 15.54 7.53 -7.58
C ILE A 474 16.40 6.83 -6.53
N LYS A 475 16.48 7.43 -5.34
CA LYS A 475 17.09 6.79 -4.17
C LYS A 475 16.11 5.78 -3.58
N VAL A 476 16.53 4.53 -3.52
CA VAL A 476 15.76 3.41 -2.96
C VAL A 476 16.29 3.11 -1.57
N ASP A 477 15.44 3.28 -0.56
CA ASP A 477 15.71 2.93 0.83
C ASP A 477 15.06 1.58 1.18
N PRO A 478 15.84 0.54 1.53
CA PRO A 478 15.30 -0.78 1.85
C PRO A 478 14.39 -0.79 3.07
N LYS A 479 14.60 0.11 4.05
CA LYS A 479 13.70 0.20 5.21
C LYS A 479 12.31 0.67 4.80
N GLN A 480 12.25 1.71 3.96
CA GLN A 480 10.98 2.21 3.41
C GLN A 480 10.32 1.18 2.49
N LEU A 481 11.11 0.46 1.67
CA LEU A 481 10.57 -0.62 0.83
C LEU A 481 9.93 -1.75 1.65
N LEU A 482 10.57 -2.14 2.76
CA LEU A 482 10.03 -3.15 3.66
C LEU A 482 8.74 -2.64 4.32
N GLU A 483 8.73 -1.40 4.81
CA GLU A 483 7.55 -0.79 5.40
C GLU A 483 6.38 -0.72 4.40
N ASP A 484 6.63 -0.24 3.17
CA ASP A 484 5.64 -0.19 2.10
C ASP A 484 5.12 -1.58 1.73
N GLY A 485 6.01 -2.57 1.68
CA GLY A 485 5.68 -3.96 1.38
C GLY A 485 4.79 -4.60 2.45
N ILE A 486 5.10 -4.36 3.72
CA ILE A 486 4.29 -4.77 4.88
C ILE A 486 2.92 -4.10 4.86
N ARG A 487 2.88 -2.78 4.64
CA ARG A 487 1.63 -2.02 4.49
C ARG A 487 0.76 -2.60 3.38
N LYS A 488 1.34 -2.88 2.21
CA LYS A 488 0.63 -3.43 1.05
C LYS A 488 0.05 -4.82 1.32
N GLU A 489 0.81 -5.72 1.93
CA GLU A 489 0.30 -7.06 2.23
C GLU A 489 -0.76 -7.02 3.33
N MET A 490 -0.58 -6.18 4.35
CA MET A 490 -1.59 -5.94 5.38
C MET A 490 -2.90 -5.45 4.78
N VAL A 491 -2.86 -4.44 3.92
CA VAL A 491 -4.04 -3.89 3.26
C VAL A 491 -4.77 -4.97 2.46
N LYS A 492 -4.02 -5.82 1.74
CA LYS A 492 -4.58 -6.93 0.97
C LYS A 492 -5.27 -7.97 1.86
N GLN A 493 -4.61 -8.40 2.94
CA GLN A 493 -5.13 -9.43 3.85
C GLN A 493 -6.33 -8.91 4.66
N VAL A 494 -6.26 -7.70 5.20
CA VAL A 494 -7.34 -7.07 5.96
C VAL A 494 -8.55 -6.81 5.07
N ALA A 495 -8.34 -6.27 3.86
CA ALA A 495 -9.44 -6.05 2.91
C ALA A 495 -10.09 -7.39 2.48
N ALA A 496 -9.31 -8.45 2.27
CA ALA A 496 -9.83 -9.78 1.98
C ALA A 496 -10.60 -10.39 3.16
N ALA A 497 -10.11 -10.23 4.40
CA ALA A 497 -10.78 -10.68 5.61
C ALA A 497 -12.13 -9.95 5.82
N LEU A 498 -12.17 -8.64 5.60
CA LEU A 498 -13.40 -7.84 5.66
C LEU A 498 -14.38 -8.23 4.55
N HIS A 499 -13.88 -8.44 3.34
CA HIS A 499 -14.73 -8.85 2.21
C HIS A 499 -15.32 -10.25 2.41
N THR A 500 -14.54 -11.22 2.87
CA THR A 500 -15.03 -12.59 3.09
C THR A 500 -15.88 -12.72 4.36
N GLY A 501 -15.46 -12.09 5.46
CA GLY A 501 -16.13 -12.16 6.76
C GLY A 501 -17.51 -11.50 6.78
N LEU A 502 -17.73 -10.46 5.96
CA LEU A 502 -19.00 -9.72 5.88
C LEU A 502 -19.80 -10.05 4.62
N THR A 503 -19.81 -11.33 4.21
CA THR A 503 -20.75 -11.88 3.23
C THR A 503 -21.95 -12.45 3.98
N PHE A 504 -23.16 -12.05 3.60
CA PHE A 504 -24.39 -12.50 4.26
C PHE A 504 -25.31 -13.15 3.24
N ASN A 505 -25.99 -14.22 3.64
CA ASN A 505 -26.95 -14.87 2.77
C ASN A 505 -28.34 -14.23 2.98
N PRO A 506 -28.92 -13.55 1.98
CA PRO A 506 -30.22 -12.91 2.11
C PRO A 506 -31.37 -13.91 2.35
N LYS A 507 -31.16 -15.21 2.11
CA LYS A 507 -32.15 -16.28 2.31
C LYS A 507 -32.05 -17.00 3.66
N ALA A 508 -31.07 -16.67 4.51
CA ALA A 508 -30.96 -17.28 5.84
C ALA A 508 -32.15 -16.88 6.73
N LYS A 509 -32.71 -17.87 7.46
CA LYS A 509 -33.85 -17.70 8.39
C LYS A 509 -33.45 -17.11 9.75
N SER A 510 -32.18 -17.23 10.13
CA SER A 510 -31.60 -16.73 11.38
C SER A 510 -30.46 -15.76 11.08
N SER A 511 -30.28 -14.75 11.95
CA SER A 511 -29.18 -13.78 11.87
C SER A 511 -27.81 -14.48 12.00
N GLU A 512 -26.99 -14.41 10.94
CA GLU A 512 -25.59 -14.86 10.96
C GLU A 512 -24.63 -13.74 11.40
N LEU A 513 -25.16 -12.56 11.77
CA LEU A 513 -24.37 -11.35 11.98
C LEU A 513 -23.43 -11.46 13.19
N MET A 514 -23.95 -11.86 14.35
CA MET A 514 -23.16 -11.98 15.59
C MET A 514 -21.98 -12.97 15.49
N PRO A 515 -22.17 -14.24 15.03
CA PRO A 515 -21.04 -15.17 14.93
C PRO A 515 -19.99 -14.71 13.92
N LYS A 516 -20.41 -14.15 12.77
CA LYS A 516 -19.47 -13.62 11.77
C LYS A 516 -18.68 -12.40 12.28
N LEU A 517 -19.32 -11.52 13.06
CA LEU A 517 -18.62 -10.40 13.71
C LEU A 517 -17.63 -10.88 14.76
N HIS A 518 -17.96 -11.92 15.53
CA HIS A 518 -17.06 -12.50 16.52
C HIS A 518 -15.83 -13.14 15.86
N ASP A 519 -16.03 -13.93 14.81
CA ASP A 519 -14.93 -14.52 14.02
C ASP A 519 -14.04 -13.44 13.39
N LEU A 520 -14.66 -12.37 12.88
CA LEU A 520 -13.93 -11.24 12.30
C LEU A 520 -13.13 -10.49 13.37
N ALA A 521 -13.73 -10.22 14.54
CA ALA A 521 -13.04 -9.58 15.66
C ALA A 521 -11.83 -10.40 16.11
N ALA A 522 -11.98 -11.71 16.26
CA ALA A 522 -10.87 -12.61 16.61
C ALA A 522 -9.73 -12.57 15.58
N ARG A 523 -10.06 -12.51 14.28
CA ARG A 523 -9.04 -12.37 13.21
C ARG A 523 -8.35 -11.01 13.25
N MET A 524 -9.09 -9.93 13.45
CA MET A 524 -8.53 -8.57 13.52
C MET A 524 -7.64 -8.38 14.75
N ASP A 525 -8.05 -8.90 15.91
CA ASP A 525 -7.23 -8.93 17.12
C ASP A 525 -5.97 -9.79 16.94
N GLY A 526 -6.09 -10.92 16.23
CA GLY A 526 -4.95 -11.75 15.84
C GLY A 526 -3.92 -10.96 15.01
N PHE A 527 -4.37 -10.20 14.01
CA PHE A 527 -3.49 -9.32 13.25
C PHE A 527 -2.85 -8.25 14.13
N ARG A 528 -3.63 -7.52 14.95
CA ARG A 528 -3.11 -6.48 15.84
C ARG A 528 -2.01 -7.01 16.77
N ARG A 529 -2.24 -8.16 17.43
CA ARG A 529 -1.26 -8.81 18.31
C ARG A 529 0.00 -9.23 17.55
N SER A 530 -0.15 -9.71 16.31
CA SER A 530 1.00 -10.08 15.47
C SER A 530 1.88 -8.88 15.13
N PHE A 531 1.31 -7.71 14.83
CA PHE A 531 2.09 -6.50 14.58
C PHE A 531 2.81 -5.99 15.82
N GLU A 532 2.18 -6.10 16.99
CA GLU A 532 2.82 -5.82 18.27
C GLU A 532 3.99 -6.77 18.53
N TYR A 533 3.84 -8.05 18.19
CA TYR A 533 4.90 -9.05 18.37
C TYR A 533 6.11 -8.81 17.44
N ILE A 534 5.88 -8.41 16.18
CA ILE A 534 6.96 -8.25 15.19
C ILE A 534 7.71 -6.93 15.31
N GLN A 535 7.09 -5.90 15.89
CA GLN A 535 7.58 -4.52 15.82
C GLN A 535 9.08 -4.41 16.17
N ASP A 536 9.53 -5.19 17.16
CA ASP A 536 10.91 -5.22 17.62
C ASP A 536 11.84 -5.94 16.64
N TYR A 537 11.39 -7.03 16.02
CA TYR A 537 12.17 -7.82 15.05
C TYR A 537 12.35 -7.10 13.71
N VAL A 538 11.38 -6.26 13.32
CA VAL A 538 11.42 -5.51 12.04
C VAL A 538 11.89 -4.07 12.22
N SER A 539 12.00 -3.58 13.47
CA SER A 539 12.34 -2.20 13.80
C SER A 539 11.40 -1.17 13.12
N VAL A 540 10.11 -1.49 13.08
CA VAL A 540 9.05 -0.66 12.48
C VAL A 540 7.88 -0.55 13.47
N TYR A 541 7.24 0.63 13.51
CA TYR A 541 6.09 0.91 14.38
C TYR A 541 4.83 0.19 13.89
N GLY A 542 4.71 -1.10 14.18
CA GLY A 542 3.62 -1.96 13.70
C GLY A 542 2.22 -1.45 14.09
N LEU A 543 2.04 -1.01 15.34
CA LEU A 543 0.74 -0.50 15.82
C LEU A 543 0.31 0.80 15.12
N LYS A 544 1.26 1.69 14.82
CA LYS A 544 0.98 2.93 14.08
C LYS A 544 0.52 2.60 12.66
N ILE A 545 1.24 1.71 11.99
CA ILE A 545 0.89 1.24 10.63
C ILE A 545 -0.49 0.59 10.61
N TRP A 546 -0.79 -0.25 11.61
CA TRP A 546 -2.11 -0.87 11.76
C TRP A 546 -3.22 0.18 11.82
N GLN A 547 -3.08 1.19 12.69
CA GLN A 547 -4.09 2.25 12.84
C GLN A 547 -4.26 3.09 11.56
N GLU A 548 -3.16 3.50 10.94
CA GLU A 548 -3.18 4.31 9.70
C GLU A 548 -3.87 3.57 8.56
N GLU A 549 -3.48 2.33 8.28
CA GLU A 549 -4.00 1.61 7.12
C GLU A 549 -5.40 1.04 7.36
N VAL A 550 -5.76 0.61 8.58
CA VAL A 550 -7.14 0.18 8.88
C VAL A 550 -8.11 1.35 8.72
N SER A 551 -7.74 2.52 9.25
CA SER A 551 -8.51 3.77 9.05
C SER A 551 -8.67 4.07 7.56
N ARG A 552 -7.58 3.95 6.79
CA ARG A 552 -7.55 4.21 5.35
C ARG A 552 -8.43 3.23 4.56
N ILE A 553 -8.39 1.93 4.86
CA ILE A 553 -9.22 0.91 4.22
C ILE A 553 -10.70 1.18 4.48
N ILE A 554 -11.08 1.44 5.73
CA ILE A 554 -12.47 1.66 6.11
C ILE A 554 -12.99 2.93 5.44
N ASN A 555 -12.30 4.05 5.59
CA ASN A 555 -12.72 5.33 5.02
C ASN A 555 -12.85 5.30 3.49
N TYR A 556 -11.93 4.63 2.79
CA TYR A 556 -12.03 4.42 1.36
C TYR A 556 -13.29 3.63 0.98
N ASN A 557 -13.59 2.53 1.67
CA ASN A 557 -14.78 1.74 1.37
C ASN A 557 -16.09 2.50 1.72
N VAL A 558 -16.10 3.31 2.79
CA VAL A 558 -17.21 4.21 3.09
C VAL A 558 -17.41 5.21 1.96
N GLU A 559 -16.34 5.83 1.47
CA GLU A 559 -16.39 6.81 0.38
C GLU A 559 -16.93 6.20 -0.92
N GLN A 560 -16.47 4.99 -1.26
CA GLN A 560 -16.96 4.26 -2.45
C GLN A 560 -18.43 3.85 -2.32
N GLU A 561 -18.93 3.50 -1.13
CA GLU A 561 -20.36 3.25 -0.93
C GLU A 561 -21.16 4.57 -0.98
N CYS A 562 -20.61 5.65 -0.41
CA CYS A 562 -21.24 6.98 -0.42
C CYS A 562 -21.35 7.56 -1.84
N ASN A 563 -20.47 7.19 -2.77
CA ASN A 563 -20.58 7.53 -4.20
C ASN A 563 -21.91 7.09 -4.84
N SER A 564 -22.61 6.11 -4.27
CA SER A 564 -23.96 5.75 -4.75
C SER A 564 -25.03 6.80 -4.44
N PHE A 565 -24.79 7.68 -3.46
CA PHE A 565 -25.69 8.74 -3.02
C PHE A 565 -25.29 10.14 -3.52
N LEU A 566 -24.07 10.30 -4.02
CA LEU A 566 -23.54 11.58 -4.52
C LEU A 566 -23.85 11.78 -6.01
N ARG A 567 -24.10 13.04 -6.41
CA ARG A 567 -24.30 13.41 -7.83
C ARG A 567 -22.99 13.38 -8.62
N THR A 568 -21.90 13.82 -8.00
CA THR A 568 -20.54 13.79 -8.55
C THR A 568 -19.79 12.66 -7.85
N LYS A 569 -19.43 11.61 -8.60
CA LYS A 569 -18.73 10.46 -8.04
C LYS A 569 -17.25 10.78 -7.87
N VAL A 570 -16.69 10.48 -6.71
CA VAL A 570 -15.25 10.58 -6.46
C VAL A 570 -14.57 9.39 -7.14
N GLN A 571 -13.73 9.67 -8.13
CA GLN A 571 -12.96 8.64 -8.84
C GLN A 571 -11.74 8.22 -8.02
N ASP A 572 -11.18 7.06 -8.35
CA ASP A 572 -10.07 6.43 -7.61
C ASP A 572 -8.83 7.31 -7.49
N TRP A 573 -8.48 8.05 -8.55
CA TRP A 573 -7.35 8.99 -8.54
C TRP A 573 -7.64 10.29 -7.77
N GLN A 574 -8.90 10.54 -7.40
CA GLN A 574 -9.32 11.71 -6.62
C GLN A 574 -9.49 11.40 -5.13
N SER A 575 -9.56 10.12 -4.75
CA SER A 575 -9.71 9.72 -3.34
C SER A 575 -8.40 9.96 -2.59
N ILE A 576 -8.49 10.70 -1.49
CA ILE A 576 -7.37 10.98 -0.57
C ILE A 576 -6.81 9.68 0.04
N TYR A 577 -7.64 8.62 0.09
CA TYR A 577 -7.28 7.34 0.70
C TYR A 577 -6.65 6.36 -0.29
N GLN A 578 -6.60 6.66 -1.59
CA GLN A 578 -5.98 5.78 -2.58
C GLN A 578 -4.56 6.25 -2.92
N SER A 579 -3.58 5.42 -2.59
CA SER A 579 -2.16 5.63 -2.90
C SER A 579 -1.79 4.79 -4.11
N THR A 580 -0.99 5.36 -5.00
CA THR A 580 -0.40 4.69 -6.16
C THR A 580 0.53 3.54 -5.74
N HIS A 581 1.17 3.64 -4.58
CA HIS A 581 2.14 2.66 -4.09
C HIS A 581 1.48 1.52 -3.29
N ILE A 582 0.42 1.84 -2.54
CA ILE A 582 -0.35 0.89 -1.71
C ILE A 582 -1.82 0.97 -2.14
N PRO A 583 -2.20 0.29 -3.25
CA PRO A 583 -3.58 0.31 -3.71
C PRO A 583 -4.45 -0.55 -2.80
N ILE A 584 -5.62 -0.03 -2.43
CA ILE A 584 -6.65 -0.82 -1.75
C ILE A 584 -7.32 -1.70 -2.82
N PRO A 585 -7.34 -3.04 -2.67
CA PRO A 585 -7.93 -3.91 -3.68
C PRO A 585 -9.45 -3.71 -3.74
N LYS A 586 -9.97 -3.56 -4.96
CA LYS A 586 -11.41 -3.64 -5.23
C LYS A 586 -11.80 -5.09 -5.48
N PHE A 587 -12.78 -5.57 -4.73
CA PHE A 587 -13.42 -6.85 -4.99
C PHE A 587 -14.62 -6.66 -5.91
N GLN A 588 -14.96 -7.67 -6.71
CA GLN A 588 -16.17 -7.62 -7.52
C GLN A 588 -17.41 -7.56 -6.59
N PRO A 589 -18.42 -6.72 -6.89
CA PRO A 589 -19.63 -6.63 -6.09
C PRO A 589 -20.35 -7.99 -6.06
N THR A 590 -20.61 -8.52 -4.87
CA THR A 590 -21.38 -9.77 -4.69
C THR A 590 -22.90 -9.53 -4.65
N ASP A 591 -23.32 -8.31 -4.31
CA ASP A 591 -24.73 -7.88 -4.16
C ASP A 591 -24.93 -6.47 -4.75
N GLU A 592 -26.11 -5.85 -4.58
CA GLU A 592 -26.34 -4.46 -5.01
C GLU A 592 -25.52 -3.42 -4.21
N SER A 593 -24.70 -3.84 -3.23
CA SER A 593 -23.76 -2.98 -2.48
C SER A 593 -22.36 -3.10 -3.07
N ALA A 594 -21.68 -1.98 -3.22
CA ALA A 594 -20.34 -1.93 -3.81
C ALA A 594 -19.26 -2.42 -2.82
N THR A 595 -19.51 -2.33 -1.51
CA THR A 595 -18.53 -2.62 -0.46
C THR A 595 -19.09 -3.45 0.70
N PHE A 596 -18.18 -3.93 1.57
CA PHE A 596 -18.57 -4.70 2.77
C PHE A 596 -19.36 -3.88 3.79
N ILE A 597 -19.14 -2.56 3.86
CA ILE A 597 -19.85 -1.66 4.79
C ILE A 597 -21.32 -1.53 4.35
N GLY A 598 -21.57 -1.48 3.05
CA GLY A 598 -22.92 -1.52 2.50
C GLY A 598 -23.65 -2.81 2.87
N ARG A 599 -23.00 -3.97 2.75
CA ARG A 599 -23.56 -5.27 3.14
C ARG A 599 -23.87 -5.33 4.64
N LEU A 600 -22.94 -4.88 5.48
CA LEU A 600 -23.14 -4.77 6.93
C LEU A 600 -24.32 -3.86 7.28
N CYS A 601 -24.39 -2.67 6.67
CA CYS A 601 -25.50 -1.73 6.88
C CYS A 601 -26.84 -2.35 6.49
N ARG A 602 -26.92 -3.02 5.33
CA ARG A 602 -28.17 -3.66 4.87
C ARG A 602 -28.64 -4.77 5.79
N GLU A 603 -27.74 -5.62 6.29
CA GLU A 603 -28.14 -6.65 7.26
C GLU A 603 -28.57 -6.05 8.59
N ILE A 604 -27.90 -4.99 9.08
CA ILE A 604 -28.37 -4.26 10.27
C ILE A 604 -29.78 -3.70 10.03
N LEU A 605 -30.04 -3.12 8.86
CA LEU A 605 -31.37 -2.59 8.51
C LEU A 605 -32.42 -3.68 8.35
N ARG A 606 -32.05 -4.86 7.85
CA ARG A 606 -32.93 -6.02 7.73
C ARG A 606 -33.34 -6.55 9.11
N ILE A 607 -32.37 -6.65 10.03
CA ILE A 607 -32.62 -7.15 11.39
C ILE A 607 -33.40 -6.13 12.22
N THR A 608 -33.36 -4.84 11.88
CA THR A 608 -34.07 -3.77 12.60
C THR A 608 -35.29 -3.23 11.83
N ASP A 609 -35.82 -3.99 10.87
CA ASP A 609 -36.94 -3.52 10.03
C ASP A 609 -38.19 -3.27 10.90
N PRO A 610 -38.72 -2.04 10.94
CA PRO A 610 -39.87 -1.64 11.78
C PRO A 610 -41.17 -2.38 11.43
N LYS A 611 -41.23 -3.07 10.29
CA LYS A 611 -42.39 -3.91 9.92
C LYS A 611 -42.40 -5.27 10.62
N THR A 612 -41.24 -5.75 11.02
CA THR A 612 -41.05 -7.08 11.59
C THR A 612 -40.56 -7.05 13.03
N THR A 613 -40.05 -5.91 13.48
CA THR A 613 -39.43 -5.76 14.80
C THR A 613 -40.08 -4.66 15.62
N SER A 614 -39.88 -4.72 16.94
CA SER A 614 -40.34 -3.73 17.91
C SER A 614 -39.18 -3.29 18.78
N TYR A 615 -38.90 -1.99 18.82
CA TYR A 615 -37.84 -1.40 19.62
C TYR A 615 -38.36 -0.96 20.98
N VAL A 616 -37.64 -1.34 22.05
CA VAL A 616 -37.96 -0.91 23.42
C VAL A 616 -36.88 0.06 23.89
N ASP A 617 -37.25 1.34 24.02
CA ASP A 617 -36.28 2.41 24.29
C ASP A 617 -35.57 2.26 25.65
N GLN A 618 -36.32 1.88 26.69
CA GLN A 618 -35.81 1.69 28.05
C GLN A 618 -34.72 0.62 28.15
N LEU A 619 -34.81 -0.41 27.31
CA LEU A 619 -33.84 -1.51 27.26
C LEU A 619 -32.83 -1.33 26.14
N SER A 620 -33.09 -0.44 25.17
CA SER A 620 -32.31 -0.27 23.94
C SER A 620 -32.13 -1.58 23.14
N ILE A 621 -33.16 -2.44 23.15
CA ILE A 621 -33.17 -3.78 22.53
C ILE A 621 -34.26 -3.84 21.45
N TRP A 622 -33.97 -4.55 20.36
CA TRP A 622 -34.94 -4.89 19.32
C TRP A 622 -35.47 -6.31 19.52
N TYR A 623 -36.79 -6.45 19.52
CA TYR A 623 -37.48 -7.73 19.58
C TYR A 623 -38.14 -8.06 18.26
N ASP A 624 -38.22 -9.34 17.91
CA ASP A 624 -39.07 -9.79 16.79
C ASP A 624 -40.55 -9.64 17.16
N GLY A 625 -41.33 -8.97 16.31
CA GLY A 625 -42.76 -8.75 16.51
C GLY A 625 -43.60 -10.03 16.50
N ARG A 626 -43.09 -11.14 15.94
CA ARG A 626 -43.78 -12.44 15.93
C ARG A 626 -43.28 -13.39 17.00
N THR A 627 -41.97 -13.60 17.10
CA THR A 627 -41.39 -14.58 18.02
C THR A 627 -41.06 -14.01 19.40
N LYS A 628 -41.09 -12.68 19.56
CA LYS A 628 -40.65 -11.95 20.77
C LYS A 628 -39.22 -12.30 21.21
N GLN A 629 -38.41 -12.87 20.32
CA GLN A 629 -37.00 -13.15 20.59
C GLN A 629 -36.19 -11.85 20.47
N GLU A 630 -35.15 -11.75 21.29
CA GLU A 630 -34.17 -10.68 21.20
C GLU A 630 -33.37 -10.82 19.90
N LEU A 631 -33.42 -9.80 19.04
CA LEU A 631 -32.71 -9.78 17.77
C LEU A 631 -31.38 -9.04 17.89
N THR A 632 -31.36 -7.87 18.53
CA THR A 632 -30.16 -7.05 18.72
C THR A 632 -30.18 -6.31 20.04
N ASN A 633 -28.98 -6.10 20.61
CA ASN A 633 -28.74 -5.44 21.89
C ASN A 633 -27.58 -4.44 21.72
N SER A 634 -27.32 -3.57 22.70
CA SER A 634 -26.16 -2.66 22.76
C SER A 634 -24.82 -3.38 22.47
N ARG A 635 -24.73 -4.66 22.84
CA ARG A 635 -23.60 -5.55 22.55
C ARG A 635 -23.26 -5.66 21.06
N LEU A 636 -24.23 -5.52 20.16
CA LEU A 636 -23.98 -5.58 18.72
C LEU A 636 -23.00 -4.48 18.30
N PHE A 637 -23.22 -3.24 18.73
CA PHE A 637 -22.34 -2.12 18.37
C PHE A 637 -20.98 -2.23 19.04
N SER A 638 -20.91 -2.83 20.23
CA SER A 638 -19.64 -3.15 20.89
C SER A 638 -18.84 -4.18 20.09
N GLU A 639 -19.47 -5.23 19.57
CA GLU A 639 -18.80 -6.23 18.71
C GLU A 639 -18.45 -5.67 17.32
N VAL A 640 -19.28 -4.78 16.78
CA VAL A 640 -18.93 -4.00 15.56
C VAL A 640 -17.72 -3.10 15.84
N GLN A 641 -17.64 -2.48 17.01
CA GLN A 641 -16.49 -1.67 17.40
C GLN A 641 -15.22 -2.50 17.55
N LYS A 642 -15.31 -3.70 18.14
CA LYS A 642 -14.15 -4.61 18.24
C LYS A 642 -13.68 -5.10 16.87
N SER A 643 -14.60 -5.39 15.95
CA SER A 643 -14.27 -5.93 14.62
C SER A 643 -13.81 -4.87 13.62
N LEU A 644 -14.43 -3.69 13.59
CA LEU A 644 -14.18 -2.64 12.60
C LEU A 644 -13.56 -1.36 13.20
N GLY A 645 -13.34 -1.32 14.51
CA GLY A 645 -12.81 -0.14 15.20
C GLY A 645 -13.81 1.02 15.27
N THR A 646 -13.34 2.13 15.84
CA THR A 646 -14.09 3.40 15.91
C THR A 646 -14.42 3.95 14.51
N PHE A 647 -13.48 3.80 13.57
CA PHE A 647 -13.65 4.22 12.17
C PHE A 647 -14.79 3.48 11.44
N GLY A 648 -15.05 2.22 11.79
CA GLY A 648 -16.17 1.46 11.23
C GLY A 648 -17.53 2.05 11.64
N LEU A 649 -17.69 2.38 12.93
CA LEU A 649 -18.92 2.98 13.45
C LEU A 649 -19.14 4.40 12.93
N THR A 650 -18.10 5.23 12.85
CA THR A 650 -18.22 6.57 12.26
C THR A 650 -18.51 6.51 10.76
N GLY A 651 -17.92 5.53 10.06
CA GLY A 651 -18.21 5.22 8.66
C GLY A 651 -19.67 4.82 8.44
N LEU A 652 -20.21 3.94 9.30
CA LEU A 652 -21.63 3.58 9.28
C LEU A 652 -22.53 4.78 9.59
N ASP A 653 -22.20 5.61 10.59
CA ASP A 653 -22.95 6.83 10.90
C ASP A 653 -23.00 7.81 9.71
N ARG A 654 -21.89 7.96 8.99
CA ARG A 654 -21.81 8.76 7.76
C ARG A 654 -22.68 8.18 6.65
N LEU A 655 -22.64 6.86 6.43
CA LEU A 655 -23.49 6.19 5.44
C LEU A 655 -24.98 6.37 5.79
N LEU A 656 -25.37 6.14 7.04
CA LEU A 656 -26.74 6.34 7.52
C LEU A 656 -27.18 7.80 7.35
N SER A 657 -26.28 8.77 7.53
CA SER A 657 -26.56 10.19 7.23
C SER A 657 -26.99 10.42 5.78
N PHE A 658 -26.27 9.84 4.81
CA PHE A 658 -26.63 9.97 3.40
C PHE A 658 -27.92 9.22 3.06
N MET A 659 -28.17 8.08 3.69
CA MET A 659 -29.44 7.36 3.55
C MET A 659 -30.61 8.20 4.08
N ILE A 660 -30.46 8.85 5.23
CA ILE A 660 -31.46 9.78 5.78
C ILE A 660 -31.73 10.93 4.81
N VAL A 661 -30.69 11.54 4.23
CA VAL A 661 -30.84 12.60 3.22
C VAL A 661 -31.66 12.10 2.03
N ARG A 662 -31.36 10.90 1.50
CA ARG A 662 -32.10 10.33 0.37
C ARG A 662 -33.57 10.07 0.73
N GLU A 663 -33.85 9.46 1.88
CA GLU A 663 -35.22 9.18 2.29
C GLU A 663 -36.02 10.45 2.61
N LEU A 664 -35.39 11.49 3.16
CA LEU A 664 -36.02 12.80 3.36
C LEU A 664 -36.29 13.51 2.02
N GLN A 665 -35.40 13.41 1.03
CA GLN A 665 -35.67 13.90 -0.34
C GLN A 665 -36.85 13.15 -0.96
N ASN A 666 -36.89 11.82 -0.81
CA ASN A 666 -38.01 10.99 -1.23
C ASN A 666 -39.32 11.41 -0.54
N ALA A 667 -39.29 11.72 0.77
CA ALA A 667 -40.45 12.21 1.51
C ALA A 667 -40.98 13.52 0.92
N VAL A 668 -40.09 14.48 0.63
CA VAL A 668 -40.45 15.77 0.03
C VAL A 668 -41.01 15.59 -1.39
N GLU A 669 -40.39 14.75 -2.21
CA GLU A 669 -40.90 14.43 -3.54
C GLU A 669 -42.25 13.72 -3.51
N TYR A 670 -42.43 12.79 -2.56
CA TYR A 670 -43.68 12.06 -2.36
C TYR A 670 -44.80 13.01 -1.98
N LEU A 671 -44.54 13.94 -1.04
CA LEU A 671 -45.49 15.00 -0.66
C LEU A 671 -45.77 15.96 -1.83
N GLN A 672 -44.76 16.33 -2.62
CA GLN A 672 -44.96 17.18 -3.80
C GLN A 672 -45.80 16.50 -4.89
N LYS A 673 -45.58 15.21 -5.15
CA LYS A 673 -46.29 14.47 -6.20
C LYS A 673 -47.71 14.10 -5.79
N ASN A 674 -47.92 13.66 -4.55
CA ASN A 674 -49.19 13.09 -4.10
C ASN A 674 -50.09 14.07 -3.34
N VAL A 675 -49.53 15.12 -2.72
CA VAL A 675 -50.31 16.09 -1.94
C VAL A 675 -50.44 17.42 -2.66
N LEU A 676 -49.32 18.01 -3.12
CA LEU A 676 -49.35 19.37 -3.70
C LEU A 676 -49.95 19.43 -5.12
N LYS A 677 -49.95 18.34 -5.87
CA LYS A 677 -50.56 18.27 -7.21
C LYS A 677 -52.05 17.94 -7.20
N ASP A 678 -52.57 17.41 -6.10
CA ASP A 678 -53.98 17.07 -5.97
C ASP A 678 -54.78 18.26 -5.40
N LYS A 679 -55.50 18.96 -6.28
CA LYS A 679 -56.31 20.12 -5.93
C LYS A 679 -57.40 19.79 -4.89
N VAL A 680 -57.97 18.58 -4.94
CA VAL A 680 -59.07 18.17 -4.05
C VAL A 680 -58.58 18.02 -2.61
N LEU A 681 -57.38 17.47 -2.43
CA LEU A 681 -56.77 17.34 -1.11
C LEU A 681 -56.35 18.68 -0.54
N MET A 682 -55.76 19.56 -1.36
CA MET A 682 -55.36 20.91 -0.93
C MET A 682 -56.56 21.78 -0.52
N ASP A 683 -57.67 21.70 -1.26
CA ASP A 683 -58.91 22.39 -0.89
C ASP A 683 -59.49 21.83 0.42
N SER A 684 -59.41 20.52 0.64
CA SER A 684 -59.85 19.88 1.89
C SER A 684 -58.98 20.26 3.09
N PHE A 685 -57.66 20.39 2.93
CA PHE A 685 -56.75 20.84 3.98
C PHE A 685 -56.93 22.33 4.30
N THR A 686 -57.22 23.14 3.29
CA THR A 686 -57.53 24.57 3.46
C THR A 686 -58.85 24.76 4.19
N ALA A 687 -59.89 23.98 3.86
CA ALA A 687 -61.17 23.98 4.56
C ALA A 687 -61.00 23.54 6.03
N PHE A 688 -60.21 22.48 6.28
CA PHE A 688 -59.92 22.01 7.63
C PHE A 688 -59.15 23.03 8.48
N MET A 689 -58.14 23.70 7.91
CA MET A 689 -57.41 24.77 8.60
C MET A 689 -58.28 25.99 8.94
N LYS A 690 -59.31 26.27 8.11
CA LYS A 690 -60.31 27.30 8.42
C LYS A 690 -61.21 26.88 9.59
N THR A 691 -61.59 25.60 9.67
CA THR A 691 -62.39 25.06 10.78
C THR A 691 -61.59 24.95 12.08
N ALA A 692 -60.30 24.60 12.01
CA ALA A 692 -59.42 24.44 13.16
C ALA A 692 -58.95 25.77 13.77
N ASN A 693 -59.10 26.89 13.05
CA ASN A 693 -58.76 28.22 13.55
C ASN A 693 -59.93 28.83 14.34
N PRO A 694 -59.72 29.28 15.59
CA PRO A 694 -58.43 29.48 16.25
C PRO A 694 -57.83 28.19 16.86
N ILE A 695 -56.54 27.95 16.64
CA ILE A 695 -55.77 26.78 17.14
C ILE A 695 -55.78 26.67 18.69
N LYS A 696 -56.05 27.79 19.38
CA LYS A 696 -56.22 27.82 20.85
C LYS A 696 -57.63 27.49 21.33
N GLY A 697 -58.63 27.47 20.46
CA GLY A 697 -60.03 27.17 20.78
C GLY A 697 -60.39 25.69 20.66
N ILE A 698 -61.50 25.30 21.29
CA ILE A 698 -62.03 23.94 21.30
C ILE A 698 -62.89 23.69 20.05
N LEU A 699 -62.76 22.50 19.45
CA LEU A 699 -63.58 22.06 18.32
C LEU A 699 -64.79 21.22 18.79
N ALA A 700 -66.01 21.68 18.51
CA ALA A 700 -67.23 20.89 18.67
C ALA A 700 -67.23 19.70 17.70
N ASN A 701 -67.51 18.48 18.18
CA ASN A 701 -67.47 17.22 17.40
C ASN A 701 -66.11 16.88 16.72
N ALA A 702 -65.00 17.30 17.33
CA ALA A 702 -63.62 16.85 17.07
C ALA A 702 -63.49 15.42 16.53
N SER A 703 -64.05 14.39 17.20
CA SER A 703 -63.93 12.99 16.76
C SER A 703 -64.41 12.75 15.32
N LYS A 704 -65.54 13.32 14.90
CA LYS A 704 -66.08 13.21 13.54
C LYS A 704 -65.33 14.07 12.52
N VAL A 705 -64.87 15.24 12.93
CA VAL A 705 -64.13 16.18 12.07
C VAL A 705 -62.74 15.61 11.74
N TYR A 706 -62.04 15.09 12.75
CA TYR A 706 -60.75 14.42 12.58
C TYR A 706 -60.91 13.09 11.82
N SER A 707 -61.91 12.25 12.13
CA SER A 707 -62.13 10.99 11.38
C SER A 707 -62.47 11.23 9.90
N SER A 708 -63.25 12.27 9.59
CA SER A 708 -63.56 12.67 8.21
C SER A 708 -62.32 13.15 7.45
N ALA A 709 -61.47 13.96 8.08
CA ALA A 709 -60.20 14.42 7.49
C ALA A 709 -59.20 13.28 7.27
N THR A 710 -59.13 12.33 8.21
CA THR A 710 -58.27 11.15 8.13
C THR A 710 -58.73 10.17 7.04
N SER A 711 -60.03 9.95 6.88
CA SER A 711 -60.59 9.06 5.84
C SER A 711 -60.30 9.56 4.42
N LYS A 712 -60.36 10.88 4.21
CA LYS A 712 -60.07 11.52 2.90
C LYS A 712 -58.61 11.42 2.49
N SER A 713 -57.69 11.28 3.46
CA SER A 713 -56.24 11.24 3.25
C SER A 713 -55.63 9.83 3.33
N GLN A 714 -56.47 8.79 3.51
CA GLN A 714 -56.04 7.42 3.81
C GLN A 714 -55.11 6.76 2.78
N LYS A 715 -55.21 7.17 1.50
CA LYS A 715 -54.38 6.61 0.40
C LYS A 715 -52.90 7.02 0.48
N ILE A 716 -52.59 8.10 1.18
CA ILE A 716 -51.23 8.69 1.24
C ILE A 716 -50.42 8.10 2.40
N TRP A 717 -51.10 7.66 3.47
CA TRP A 717 -50.44 7.26 4.71
C TRP A 717 -49.53 6.03 4.62
N PRO A 718 -49.88 4.94 3.93
CA PRO A 718 -49.01 3.75 3.90
C PRO A 718 -47.60 4.02 3.34
N GLY A 719 -47.52 4.75 2.21
CA GLY A 719 -46.23 5.08 1.60
C GLY A 719 -45.45 6.14 2.39
N TYR A 720 -46.15 7.12 2.97
CA TYR A 720 -45.51 8.16 3.78
C TYR A 720 -44.98 7.61 5.11
N MET A 721 -45.72 6.70 5.75
CA MET A 721 -45.31 6.05 6.99
C MET A 721 -44.12 5.12 6.81
N ASP A 722 -44.06 4.38 5.70
CA ASP A 722 -42.89 3.56 5.38
C ASP A 722 -41.61 4.40 5.31
N ILE A 723 -41.70 5.64 4.80
CA ILE A 723 -40.56 6.56 4.75
C ILE A 723 -40.21 7.09 6.15
N ILE A 724 -41.21 7.50 6.93
CA ILE A 724 -41.01 8.02 8.30
C ILE A 724 -40.40 6.95 9.21
N LEU A 725 -40.93 5.72 9.17
CA LEU A 725 -40.43 4.61 9.98
C LEU A 725 -38.98 4.27 9.64
N LYS A 726 -38.62 4.28 8.34
CA LYS A 726 -37.23 4.12 7.90
C LYS A 726 -36.33 5.24 8.42
N VAL A 727 -36.74 6.50 8.31
CA VAL A 727 -35.96 7.63 8.84
C VAL A 727 -35.76 7.50 10.34
N GLY A 728 -36.81 7.11 11.07
CA GLY A 728 -36.75 6.87 12.51
C GLY A 728 -35.83 5.74 12.92
N GLN A 729 -35.92 4.60 12.23
CA GLN A 729 -35.01 3.46 12.41
C GLN A 729 -33.55 3.88 12.23
N LEU A 730 -33.25 4.60 11.14
CA LEU A 730 -31.90 5.10 10.85
C LEU A 730 -31.39 6.02 11.97
N GLN A 731 -32.23 6.91 12.48
CA GLN A 731 -31.87 7.84 13.56
C GLN A 731 -31.66 7.17 14.90
N LEU A 732 -32.47 6.15 15.23
CA LEU A 732 -32.29 5.35 16.44
C LEU A 732 -30.96 4.59 16.40
N LEU A 733 -30.62 3.97 15.27
CA LEU A 733 -29.35 3.30 15.06
C LEU A 733 -28.17 4.26 15.27
N ARG A 734 -28.24 5.46 14.70
CA ARG A 734 -27.20 6.50 14.88
C ARG A 734 -27.04 6.92 16.34
N ARG A 735 -28.14 7.06 17.08
CA ARG A 735 -28.10 7.39 18.52
C ARG A 735 -27.42 6.27 19.32
N GLN A 736 -27.68 5.01 19.00
CA GLN A 736 -27.03 3.87 19.64
C GLN A 736 -25.52 3.82 19.31
N MET A 737 -25.14 4.05 18.05
CA MET A 737 -23.74 4.15 17.65
C MET A 737 -23.00 5.30 18.37
N ALA A 738 -23.62 6.48 18.46
CA ALA A 738 -23.04 7.62 19.17
C ALA A 738 -22.87 7.35 20.67
N HIS A 739 -23.82 6.64 21.29
CA HIS A 739 -23.71 6.23 22.69
C HIS A 739 -22.53 5.28 22.92
N GLU A 740 -22.37 4.26 22.08
CA GLU A 740 -21.26 3.31 22.17
C GLU A 740 -19.90 4.00 21.94
N LEU A 741 -19.81 4.88 20.94
CA LEU A 741 -18.60 5.69 20.70
C LEU A 741 -18.25 6.58 21.90
N SER A 742 -19.25 7.23 22.50
CA SER A 742 -19.05 8.04 23.71
C SER A 742 -18.63 7.19 24.90
N TYR A 743 -19.21 6.00 25.05
CA TYR A 743 -18.87 5.06 26.11
C TYR A 743 -17.41 4.59 25.98
N SER A 744 -16.99 4.10 24.82
CA SER A 744 -15.60 3.69 24.59
C SER A 744 -14.62 4.85 24.71
N CYS A 745 -14.93 6.03 24.17
CA CYS A 745 -14.03 7.19 24.27
C CYS A 745 -13.77 7.61 25.74
N LYS A 746 -14.78 7.48 26.61
CA LYS A 746 -14.63 7.72 28.06
C LYS A 746 -13.76 6.67 28.75
N LEU A 747 -13.79 5.42 28.28
CA LEU A 747 -12.98 4.33 28.83
C LEU A 747 -11.52 4.41 28.35
N ASP A 748 -11.32 4.54 27.03
CA ASP A 748 -10.00 4.46 26.41
C ASP A 748 -9.22 5.78 26.50
N SER A 749 -9.90 6.93 26.43
CA SER A 749 -9.25 8.25 26.35
C SER A 749 -10.00 9.34 27.12
N LYS A 750 -10.08 9.19 28.45
CA LYS A 750 -10.79 10.13 29.34
C LYS A 750 -10.36 11.59 29.19
N THR A 751 -9.06 11.84 29.00
CA THR A 751 -8.49 13.19 28.86
C THR A 751 -8.92 13.86 27.55
N LEU A 752 -8.87 13.13 26.44
CA LEU A 752 -9.34 13.61 25.13
C LEU A 752 -10.83 13.92 25.16
N PHE A 753 -11.63 13.00 25.72
CA PHE A 753 -13.07 13.21 25.88
C PHE A 753 -13.36 14.47 26.72
N GLY A 754 -12.66 14.64 27.84
CA GLY A 754 -12.77 15.81 28.71
C GLY A 754 -12.41 17.12 28.00
N ALA A 755 -11.31 17.15 27.24
CA ALA A 755 -10.90 18.31 26.47
C ALA A 755 -11.91 18.67 25.37
N LEU A 756 -12.37 17.69 24.59
CA LEU A 756 -13.36 17.89 23.53
C LEU A 756 -14.71 18.36 24.07
N MET A 757 -15.18 17.77 25.17
CA MET A 757 -16.41 18.20 25.84
C MET A 757 -16.31 19.63 26.38
N THR A 758 -15.15 19.98 26.97
CA THR A 758 -14.89 21.33 27.47
C THR A 758 -14.90 22.33 26.31
N LEU A 759 -14.18 22.04 25.22
CA LEU A 759 -14.12 22.90 24.05
C LEU A 759 -15.51 23.09 23.40
N ASN A 760 -16.29 22.01 23.26
CA ASN A 760 -17.62 22.07 22.67
C ASN A 760 -18.62 22.84 23.56
N LYS A 761 -18.66 22.53 24.86
CA LYS A 761 -19.64 23.13 25.79
C LYS A 761 -19.26 24.53 26.28
N LEU A 762 -18.01 24.76 26.65
CA LEU A 762 -17.56 26.00 27.30
C LEU A 762 -17.04 27.06 26.33
N ALA A 763 -16.47 26.69 25.19
CA ALA A 763 -16.03 27.67 24.20
C ALA A 763 -17.12 27.89 23.15
N LEU A 764 -17.46 26.89 22.33
CA LEU A 764 -18.34 27.13 21.18
C LEU A 764 -19.82 27.36 21.53
N LEU A 765 -20.44 26.44 22.28
CA LEU A 765 -21.87 26.57 22.59
C LEU A 765 -22.15 27.76 23.53
N ALA A 766 -21.26 28.05 24.46
CA ALA A 766 -21.37 29.22 25.33
C ALA A 766 -21.17 30.54 24.57
N ASP A 767 -20.20 30.61 23.64
CA ASP A 767 -20.00 31.80 22.80
C ASP A 767 -21.19 32.04 21.86
N VAL A 768 -21.75 30.96 21.29
CA VAL A 768 -22.96 31.02 20.48
C VAL A 768 -24.16 31.49 21.31
N GLN A 769 -24.36 30.95 22.51
CA GLN A 769 -25.43 31.39 23.41
C GLN A 769 -25.24 32.84 23.89
N ALA A 770 -24.00 33.25 24.18
CA ALA A 770 -23.66 34.61 24.56
C ALA A 770 -23.87 35.60 23.40
N HIS A 771 -23.64 35.19 22.16
CA HIS A 771 -23.97 35.97 20.97
C HIS A 771 -25.49 36.11 20.76
N TYR A 772 -26.27 35.04 20.98
CA TYR A 772 -27.73 35.13 20.92
C TYR A 772 -28.33 35.97 22.05
N ALA A 773 -27.66 36.05 23.21
CA ALA A 773 -28.04 36.93 24.31
C ALA A 773 -27.60 38.40 24.08
N GLU A 774 -26.40 38.61 23.51
CA GLU A 774 -25.82 39.92 23.18
C GLU A 774 -25.27 39.92 21.74
N PRO A 775 -26.01 40.49 20.77
CA PRO A 775 -25.62 40.52 19.35
C PRO A 775 -24.31 41.27 19.03
N SER A 776 -23.73 41.96 20.02
CA SER A 776 -22.46 42.70 19.92
C SER A 776 -21.22 41.82 20.03
N ARG A 777 -21.34 40.59 20.53
CA ARG A 777 -20.23 39.63 20.63
C ARG A 777 -19.95 38.96 19.29
N PRO A 778 -18.71 38.55 18.97
CA PRO A 778 -18.42 37.91 17.69
C PRO A 778 -19.04 36.50 17.63
N TYR A 779 -19.85 36.23 16.60
CA TYR A 779 -20.23 34.88 16.23
C TYR A 779 -19.03 34.18 15.57
N PRO A 780 -18.75 32.90 15.88
CA PRO A 780 -17.70 32.16 15.18
C PRO A 780 -18.03 32.09 13.68
N ARG A 781 -17.23 32.78 12.86
CA ARG A 781 -17.46 32.89 11.40
C ARG A 781 -17.41 31.51 10.74
N GLU A 782 -18.23 31.31 9.70
CA GLU A 782 -18.30 30.05 8.92
C GLU A 782 -16.95 29.69 8.26
N ASP A 783 -16.09 30.67 8.02
CA ASP A 783 -14.74 30.50 7.44
C ASP A 783 -13.68 29.95 8.43
N ASN A 784 -14.05 29.62 9.68
CA ASN A 784 -13.08 29.09 10.64
C ASN A 784 -12.82 27.58 10.39
N PRO A 785 -11.63 27.18 9.90
CA PRO A 785 -11.32 25.78 9.61
C PRO A 785 -11.40 24.88 10.85
N LEU A 786 -11.24 25.46 12.05
CA LEU A 786 -11.34 24.74 13.32
C LEU A 786 -12.73 24.16 13.58
N LEU A 787 -13.81 24.79 13.09
CA LEU A 787 -15.17 24.24 13.27
C LEU A 787 -15.36 22.95 12.48
N PHE A 788 -14.79 22.87 11.28
CA PHE A 788 -14.86 21.68 10.44
C PHE A 788 -14.06 20.53 11.04
N GLU A 789 -12.82 20.78 11.45
CA GLU A 789 -11.97 19.77 12.09
C GLU A 789 -12.55 19.31 13.44
N LEU A 790 -13.02 20.24 14.27
CA LEU A 790 -13.61 19.90 15.55
C LEU A 790 -14.88 19.07 15.39
N THR A 791 -15.72 19.37 14.39
CA THR A 791 -16.91 18.55 14.11
C THR A 791 -16.52 17.11 13.83
N SER A 792 -15.47 16.88 13.04
CA SER A 792 -14.98 15.52 12.77
C SER A 792 -14.51 14.79 14.03
N TYR A 793 -13.82 15.48 14.95
CA TYR A 793 -13.41 14.90 16.23
C TYR A 793 -14.57 14.64 17.18
N LEU A 794 -15.59 15.52 17.19
CA LEU A 794 -16.79 15.35 18.01
C LEU A 794 -17.67 14.19 17.51
N GLU A 795 -17.78 14.02 16.19
CA GLU A 795 -18.45 12.87 15.57
C GLU A 795 -17.71 11.57 15.88
N ALA A 796 -16.37 11.58 15.81
CA ALA A 796 -15.55 10.42 16.18
C ALA A 796 -15.64 10.04 17.67
N ALA A 797 -15.83 11.03 18.56
CA ALA A 797 -15.98 10.82 20.00
C ALA A 797 -17.44 10.55 20.44
N GLY A 798 -18.40 10.53 19.51
CA GLY A 798 -19.83 10.34 19.84
C GLY A 798 -20.44 11.47 20.67
N ILE A 799 -19.89 12.68 20.60
CA ILE A 799 -20.36 13.88 21.33
C ILE A 799 -21.44 14.64 20.52
N ASN A 800 -21.79 14.14 19.33
CA ASN A 800 -22.84 14.69 18.49
C ASN A 800 -24.25 14.30 18.98
N ASN A 801 -25.25 15.15 18.69
CA ASN A 801 -26.66 14.79 18.85
C ASN A 801 -27.28 14.58 17.45
N PRO A 802 -27.42 13.33 16.98
CA PRO A 802 -27.93 13.02 15.64
C PRO A 802 -29.31 13.60 15.34
N LEU A 803 -30.14 13.76 16.38
CA LEU A 803 -31.51 14.26 16.30
C LEU A 803 -31.61 15.78 16.10
N ASN A 804 -30.52 16.52 16.33
CA ASN A 804 -30.46 17.97 16.12
C ASN A 804 -29.82 18.36 14.77
N LYS A 805 -29.30 17.40 14.01
CA LYS A 805 -28.62 17.66 12.75
C LYS A 805 -29.63 18.02 11.65
N ILE A 806 -29.35 19.10 10.91
CA ILE A 806 -30.10 19.48 9.72
C ILE A 806 -29.45 18.79 8.51
N TYR A 807 -30.20 17.96 7.82
CA TYR A 807 -29.79 17.15 6.67
C TYR A 807 -30.13 17.80 5.32
N ILE A 808 -31.24 18.54 5.23
CA ILE A 808 -31.69 19.15 3.97
C ILE A 808 -32.22 20.56 4.23
N THR A 809 -31.89 21.48 3.33
CA THR A 809 -32.56 22.78 3.19
C THR A 809 -33.70 22.67 2.18
N THR A 810 -34.94 22.86 2.63
CA THR A 810 -36.15 22.69 1.80
C THR A 810 -36.88 24.02 1.56
N LYS A 811 -37.61 24.10 0.44
CA LYS A 811 -38.55 25.21 0.19
C LYS A 811 -39.77 25.04 1.10
N ARG A 812 -40.38 26.16 1.52
CA ARG A 812 -41.62 26.13 2.34
C ARG A 812 -42.70 25.29 1.67
N LEU A 813 -43.13 24.23 2.34
CA LEU A 813 -44.29 23.42 1.95
C LEU A 813 -45.54 23.98 2.64
N PRO A 814 -46.60 24.36 1.90
CA PRO A 814 -47.86 24.80 2.50
C PRO A 814 -48.54 23.64 3.25
N HIS A 815 -49.17 23.93 4.39
CA HIS A 815 -49.89 22.98 5.25
C HIS A 815 -49.08 21.77 5.77
N PHE A 816 -47.76 21.85 5.77
CA PHE A 816 -46.87 20.78 6.26
C PHE A 816 -47.14 20.34 7.73
N PRO A 817 -47.35 21.25 8.71
CA PRO A 817 -47.71 20.85 10.07
C PRO A 817 -49.02 20.05 10.16
N LEU A 818 -49.98 20.40 9.31
CA LEU A 818 -51.29 19.74 9.25
C LEU A 818 -51.16 18.30 8.73
N ILE A 819 -50.37 18.09 7.69
CA ILE A 819 -50.16 16.76 7.08
C ILE A 819 -49.52 15.81 8.09
N ASN A 820 -48.50 16.27 8.82
CA ASN A 820 -47.85 15.47 9.85
C ASN A 820 -48.80 15.19 11.03
N PHE A 821 -49.64 16.16 11.40
CA PHE A 821 -50.65 16.00 12.45
C PHE A 821 -51.73 14.96 12.08
N LEU A 822 -52.27 15.04 10.87
CA LEU A 822 -53.24 14.06 10.36
C LEU A 822 -52.64 12.66 10.20
N CYS A 823 -51.34 12.59 9.88
CA CYS A 823 -50.61 11.34 9.84
C CYS A 823 -50.55 10.67 11.22
N VAL A 824 -50.18 11.40 12.27
CA VAL A 824 -50.16 10.86 13.65
C VAL A 824 -51.55 10.36 14.06
N ILE A 825 -52.60 11.16 13.84
CA ILE A 825 -53.98 10.77 14.18
C ILE A 825 -54.45 9.53 13.42
N ALA A 826 -54.06 9.37 12.15
CA ALA A 826 -54.43 8.22 11.34
C ALA A 826 -53.87 6.89 11.88
N HIS A 827 -52.77 6.95 12.63
CA HIS A 827 -52.04 5.77 13.11
C HIS A 827 -52.22 5.50 14.62
N LEU A 828 -52.70 6.47 15.40
CA LEU A 828 -53.02 6.30 16.83
C LEU A 828 -53.98 5.13 17.14
N PRO A 829 -55.08 4.89 16.39
CA PRO A 829 -56.01 3.79 16.67
C PRO A 829 -55.41 2.38 16.51
N LYS A 830 -54.23 2.27 15.88
CA LYS A 830 -53.50 1.01 15.64
C LYS A 830 -52.53 0.66 16.77
N LEU A 831 -52.42 1.50 17.79
CA LEU A 831 -51.47 1.36 18.89
C LEU A 831 -52.20 1.10 20.22
N GLN A 832 -51.52 0.44 21.15
CA GLN A 832 -52.01 0.13 22.49
C GLN A 832 -50.94 0.48 23.52
N TYR A 833 -51.32 1.18 24.58
CA TYR A 833 -50.42 1.50 25.69
C TYR A 833 -50.26 0.31 26.64
N SER A 834 -49.03 0.02 27.04
CA SER A 834 -48.68 -0.96 28.07
C SER A 834 -47.76 -0.33 29.12
N LYS A 835 -48.12 -0.43 30.40
CA LYS A 835 -47.36 0.18 31.52
C LYS A 835 -45.92 -0.33 31.66
N ALA A 836 -45.62 -1.54 31.19
CA ALA A 836 -44.30 -2.16 31.33
C ALA A 836 -43.34 -1.88 30.16
N VAL A 837 -43.86 -1.53 28.98
CA VAL A 837 -43.06 -1.47 27.73
C VAL A 837 -43.27 -0.16 26.96
N GLY A 838 -44.32 0.62 27.28
CA GLY A 838 -44.74 1.81 26.54
C GLY A 838 -45.81 1.49 25.48
N MET A 839 -45.86 2.29 24.42
CA MET A 839 -46.81 2.10 23.31
C MET A 839 -46.34 0.98 22.38
N VAL A 840 -47.21 0.00 22.11
CA VAL A 840 -46.95 -1.16 21.24
C VAL A 840 -48.04 -1.28 20.18
N SER A 841 -47.74 -1.87 19.03
CA SER A 841 -48.75 -2.16 18.02
C SER A 841 -49.85 -3.08 18.54
N ARG A 842 -51.11 -2.79 18.19
CA ARG A 842 -52.29 -3.56 18.60
C ARG A 842 -52.35 -4.94 17.92
N ARG A 843 -51.71 -5.13 16.75
CA ARG A 843 -51.57 -6.42 16.05
C ARG A 843 -50.18 -6.55 15.45
N ALA A 844 -49.55 -7.72 15.63
CA ALA A 844 -48.22 -8.02 15.07
C ALA A 844 -48.13 -7.96 13.52
N GLY A 845 -49.27 -7.91 12.81
CA GLY A 845 -49.34 -7.75 11.35
C GLY A 845 -49.43 -6.31 10.85
N ASP A 846 -49.60 -5.32 11.73
CA ASP A 846 -49.76 -3.90 11.33
C ASP A 846 -48.41 -3.19 11.08
N GLY A 847 -47.29 -3.84 11.44
CA GLY A 847 -45.93 -3.43 11.06
C GLY A 847 -45.55 -2.00 11.48
N LEU A 848 -46.02 -1.56 12.65
CA LEU A 848 -45.83 -0.21 13.17
C LEU A 848 -45.08 -0.24 14.49
N ASP A 849 -43.83 0.20 14.47
CA ASP A 849 -43.03 0.40 15.67
C ASP A 849 -43.11 1.85 16.16
N TRP A 850 -43.37 2.04 17.45
CA TRP A 850 -43.70 3.34 18.03
C TRP A 850 -42.48 4.29 18.11
N PRO A 851 -41.33 3.89 18.67
CA PRO A 851 -40.18 4.80 18.77
C PRO A 851 -39.61 5.24 17.41
N PRO A 852 -39.48 4.38 16.37
CA PRO A 852 -39.12 4.83 15.03
C PRO A 852 -40.10 5.84 14.46
N MET A 853 -41.41 5.68 14.71
CA MET A 853 -42.40 6.66 14.25
C MET A 853 -42.18 8.04 14.90
N VAL A 854 -42.02 8.10 16.23
CA VAL A 854 -41.81 9.36 16.96
C VAL A 854 -40.53 10.06 16.50
N VAL A 855 -39.42 9.30 16.42
CA VAL A 855 -38.11 9.84 16.02
C VAL A 855 -38.10 10.26 14.55
N GLY A 856 -38.74 9.50 13.67
CA GLY A 856 -38.88 9.85 12.25
C GLY A 856 -39.67 11.15 12.05
N MET A 857 -40.77 11.32 12.78
CA MET A 857 -41.57 12.55 12.74
C MET A 857 -40.81 13.75 13.29
N LEU A 858 -40.10 13.57 14.40
CA LEU A 858 -39.27 14.60 15.01
C LEU A 858 -38.16 15.08 14.08
N THR A 859 -37.46 14.14 13.44
CA THR A 859 -36.37 14.48 12.53
C THR A 859 -36.87 15.17 11.27
N LEU A 860 -38.03 14.78 10.75
CA LEU A 860 -38.70 15.45 9.64
C LEU A 860 -39.16 16.88 10.01
N LEU A 861 -39.76 17.09 11.18
CA LEU A 861 -40.19 18.43 11.64
C LEU A 861 -39.01 19.38 11.84
N LYS A 862 -37.88 18.89 12.36
CA LYS A 862 -36.65 19.68 12.56
C LYS A 862 -35.96 20.12 11.28
N GLN A 863 -36.21 19.47 10.13
CA GLN A 863 -35.68 19.93 8.84
C GLN A 863 -36.38 21.20 8.33
N PHE A 864 -37.54 21.55 8.90
CA PHE A 864 -38.31 22.73 8.54
C PHE A 864 -38.20 23.79 9.64
N HIS A 865 -38.65 25.01 9.33
CA HIS A 865 -38.57 26.14 10.25
C HIS A 865 -39.30 25.87 11.59
N SER A 866 -38.75 26.36 12.70
CA SER A 866 -39.24 26.14 14.08
C SER A 866 -40.75 26.41 14.26
N ARG A 867 -41.27 27.43 13.57
CA ARG A 867 -42.70 27.79 13.55
C ARG A 867 -43.63 26.63 13.13
N ASN A 868 -43.17 25.73 12.27
CA ASN A 868 -43.95 24.57 11.85
C ASN A 868 -44.10 23.54 12.98
N THR A 869 -43.07 23.41 13.81
CA THR A 869 -43.08 22.53 14.99
C THR A 869 -44.02 23.07 16.06
N GLU A 870 -43.99 24.39 16.32
CA GLU A 870 -44.94 25.05 17.24
C GLU A 870 -46.39 24.88 16.78
N GLN A 871 -46.66 25.08 15.47
CA GLN A 871 -48.00 24.87 14.91
C GLN A 871 -48.46 23.42 15.01
N PHE A 872 -47.56 22.46 14.81
CA PHE A 872 -47.84 21.03 14.97
C PHE A 872 -48.17 20.66 16.43
N LEU A 873 -47.37 21.14 17.39
CA LEU A 873 -47.62 20.93 18.82
C LEU A 873 -48.93 21.59 19.29
N ALA A 874 -49.23 22.77 18.77
CA ALA A 874 -50.48 23.47 19.08
C ALA A 874 -51.72 22.71 18.56
N LEU A 875 -51.62 22.07 17.39
CA LEU A 875 -52.69 21.20 16.85
C LEU A 875 -52.88 19.92 17.68
N LEU A 876 -51.78 19.29 18.15
CA LEU A 876 -51.85 18.15 19.09
C LEU A 876 -52.48 18.56 20.43
N GLY A 877 -52.11 19.73 20.96
CA GLY A 877 -52.74 20.27 22.17
C GLY A 877 -54.22 20.61 21.99
N GLN A 878 -54.64 21.03 20.79
CA GLN A 878 -56.05 21.23 20.45
C GLN A 878 -56.84 19.91 20.40
N LEU A 879 -56.23 18.85 19.86
CA LEU A 879 -56.82 17.50 19.84
C LEU A 879 -57.08 16.99 21.26
N VAL A 880 -56.08 17.05 22.14
CA VAL A 880 -56.18 16.58 23.54
C VAL A 880 -57.29 17.35 24.28
N ARG A 881 -57.30 18.68 24.19
CA ARG A 881 -58.33 19.52 24.84
C ARG A 881 -59.73 19.22 24.31
N SER A 882 -59.88 19.07 23.00
CA SER A 882 -61.19 18.85 22.37
C SER A 882 -61.76 17.44 22.59
N LEU A 883 -60.91 16.42 22.73
CA LEU A 883 -61.34 15.04 23.03
C LEU A 883 -61.67 14.87 24.51
N LEU A 884 -60.93 15.50 25.42
CA LEU A 884 -61.22 15.48 26.85
C LEU A 884 -62.56 16.17 27.18
N GLU A 885 -62.85 17.29 26.52
CA GLU A 885 -64.12 18.00 26.70
C GLU A 885 -65.33 17.23 26.15
N GLN A 886 -65.15 16.43 25.10
CA GLN A 886 -66.18 15.51 24.59
C GLN A 886 -66.46 14.34 25.55
N CYS A 887 -65.43 13.89 26.27
CA CYS A 887 -65.59 12.83 27.26
C CYS A 887 -66.27 13.35 28.53
N THR A 888 -66.01 14.60 28.94
CA THR A 888 -66.71 15.20 30.09
C THR A 888 -68.18 15.51 29.79
N THR A 889 -68.56 15.73 28.53
CA THR A 889 -69.97 15.93 28.12
C THR A 889 -70.74 14.63 27.87
N SER A 890 -70.07 13.52 27.56
CA SER A 890 -70.69 12.22 27.31
C SER A 890 -70.56 11.32 28.55
N GLN A 891 -71.62 11.18 29.35
CA GLN A 891 -71.68 10.45 30.63
C GLN A 891 -71.45 8.91 30.55
N LYS A 892 -70.36 8.42 29.97
CA LYS A 892 -69.96 7.00 29.99
C LYS A 892 -68.48 6.84 30.34
N SER A 893 -68.22 6.25 31.52
CA SER A 893 -66.95 5.75 32.10
C SER A 893 -65.74 6.71 32.16
N PRO A 894 -65.00 6.76 33.29
CA PRO A 894 -63.83 7.63 33.48
C PRO A 894 -62.53 7.01 32.90
N GLU A 895 -62.59 6.36 31.74
CA GLU A 895 -61.40 5.88 31.05
C GLU A 895 -61.03 6.87 29.94
N MET A 896 -59.81 7.41 29.99
CA MET A 896 -59.32 8.29 28.93
C MET A 896 -59.29 7.52 27.60
N PRO A 897 -59.79 8.07 26.48
CA PRO A 897 -59.73 7.40 25.19
C PRO A 897 -58.30 7.01 24.83
N SER A 898 -58.12 5.81 24.24
CA SER A 898 -56.80 5.30 23.82
C SER A 898 -56.02 6.27 22.93
N ASP A 899 -56.75 7.07 22.13
CA ASP A 899 -56.17 8.08 21.24
C ASP A 899 -55.61 9.29 22.02
N VAL A 900 -56.21 9.63 23.16
CA VAL A 900 -55.74 10.70 24.06
C VAL A 900 -54.50 10.23 24.81
N VAL A 901 -54.52 9.02 25.37
CA VAL A 901 -53.36 8.41 26.03
C VAL A 901 -52.19 8.29 25.05
N GLY A 902 -52.42 7.82 23.82
CA GLY A 902 -51.38 7.72 22.80
C GLY A 902 -50.81 9.08 22.37
N THR A 903 -51.64 10.13 22.31
CA THR A 903 -51.18 11.50 22.00
C THR A 903 -50.35 12.10 23.14
N LEU A 904 -50.73 11.85 24.40
CA LEU A 904 -49.98 12.30 25.58
C LEU A 904 -48.62 11.60 25.68
N VAL A 905 -48.58 10.29 25.43
CA VAL A 905 -47.31 9.54 25.35
C VAL A 905 -46.44 10.05 24.19
N PHE A 906 -47.04 10.37 23.04
CA PHE A 906 -46.29 10.98 21.91
C PHE A 906 -45.63 12.29 22.31
N LEU A 907 -46.34 13.14 23.03
CA LEU A 907 -45.85 14.45 23.48
C LEU A 907 -44.74 14.31 24.53
N GLU A 908 -44.87 13.37 25.47
CA GLU A 908 -43.80 13.06 26.43
C GLU A 908 -42.55 12.51 25.77
N ASP A 909 -42.72 11.51 24.88
CA ASP A 909 -41.61 10.94 24.13
C ASP A 909 -40.97 12.03 23.24
N PHE A 910 -41.76 12.89 22.61
CA PHE A 910 -41.26 14.01 21.82
C PHE A 910 -40.39 14.96 22.67
N VAL A 911 -40.77 15.29 23.91
CA VAL A 911 -39.93 16.08 24.83
C VAL A 911 -38.69 15.31 25.26
N HIS A 912 -38.83 14.02 25.55
CA HIS A 912 -37.71 13.17 25.94
C HIS A 912 -36.63 13.10 24.84
N TYR A 913 -37.03 12.87 23.59
CA TYR A 913 -36.12 12.79 22.44
C TYR A 913 -35.57 14.15 22.00
N THR A 914 -36.30 15.25 22.20
CA THR A 914 -35.82 16.60 21.84
C THR A 914 -34.96 17.27 22.92
N GLN A 915 -34.94 16.75 24.15
CA GLN A 915 -34.34 17.40 25.32
C GLN A 915 -34.86 18.84 25.56
N LEU A 916 -36.06 19.17 25.06
CA LEU A 916 -36.70 20.47 25.27
C LEU A 916 -37.27 20.55 26.70
N THR A 917 -37.37 21.77 27.23
CA THR A 917 -38.00 22.00 28.53
C THR A 917 -39.50 21.68 28.46
N ARG A 918 -40.00 21.00 29.50
CA ARG A 918 -41.42 20.61 29.64
C ARG A 918 -42.40 21.79 29.46
N GLN A 919 -41.92 23.01 29.75
CA GLN A 919 -42.61 24.30 29.58
C GLN A 919 -43.19 24.53 28.17
N VAL A 920 -42.54 24.01 27.11
CA VAL A 920 -43.02 24.17 25.72
C VAL A 920 -44.31 23.37 25.48
N ILE A 921 -44.48 22.24 26.18
CA ILE A 921 -45.69 21.41 26.10
C ILE A 921 -46.76 21.91 27.08
N GLU A 922 -46.34 22.36 28.27
CA GLU A 922 -47.24 22.95 29.28
C GLU A 922 -47.96 24.22 28.77
N ALA A 923 -47.36 24.95 27.81
CA ALA A 923 -47.99 26.08 27.13
C ALA A 923 -49.21 25.68 26.26
N HIS A 924 -49.36 24.40 25.93
CA HIS A 924 -50.38 23.89 25.00
C HIS A 924 -51.30 22.83 25.64
N VAL A 925 -50.87 22.14 26.69
CA VAL A 925 -51.62 21.12 27.44
C VAL A 925 -51.48 21.37 28.94
N PRO A 926 -52.57 21.36 29.74
CA PRO A 926 -52.48 21.54 31.19
C PRO A 926 -51.60 20.47 31.88
N SER A 927 -50.75 20.90 32.81
CA SER A 927 -49.79 20.04 33.54
C SER A 927 -50.44 18.86 34.27
N TYR A 928 -51.62 19.07 34.87
CA TYR A 928 -52.38 18.04 35.57
C TYR A 928 -52.69 16.80 34.71
N ILE A 929 -53.02 17.00 33.43
CA ILE A 929 -53.33 15.91 32.49
C ILE A 929 -52.06 15.12 32.13
N LEU A 930 -50.90 15.79 32.11
CA LEU A 930 -49.62 15.16 31.83
C LEU A 930 -49.09 14.35 33.01
N ASP A 931 -49.47 14.68 34.25
CA ASP A 931 -49.03 13.93 35.44
C ASP A 931 -49.96 12.76 35.79
N GLU A 932 -51.27 12.87 35.55
CA GLU A 932 -52.23 11.83 35.94
C GLU A 932 -52.49 10.74 34.89
N PHE A 933 -52.16 10.94 33.61
CA PHE A 933 -52.55 9.97 32.57
C PHE A 933 -51.91 8.58 32.76
N ARG A 934 -50.74 8.47 33.40
CA ARG A 934 -50.10 7.16 33.69
C ARG A 934 -50.81 6.37 34.81
N HIS A 935 -51.51 7.08 35.71
CA HIS A 935 -52.29 6.48 36.79
C HIS A 935 -53.69 6.06 36.32
N VAL A 936 -54.25 6.80 35.36
CA VAL A 936 -55.61 6.61 34.82
C VAL A 936 -55.65 5.68 33.58
N ALA A 937 -54.54 5.51 32.86
CA ALA A 937 -54.41 4.62 31.69
C ALA A 937 -54.21 3.12 32.01
#